data_AF-A0A1G9PLR4-F1
#
_entry.id   AF-A0A1G9PLR4-F1
#
_cell.length_a   1.000
_cell.length_b   1.000
_cell.length_c   1.000
_cell.angle_alpha   90.00
_cell.angle_beta   90.00
_cell.angle_gamma   90.00
#
_symmetry.space_group_name_H-M   'P 1'
#
loop_
_entity.id
_entity.type
_entity.pdbx_description
1 polymer ?
#
loop_
_entity_poly.entity_id
_entity_poly.type
_entity_poly.pdbx_seq_one_letter_code
_entity_poly.pdbx_strand_id
1 'polypeptide(L)'
;MSRLALLGLSLTLAPMASAAMMCPGAPGMSESDQRYLEQRVLNLDRNVRDAYQELPWENLRVSDAQQAVGNHPDALFAWVRDETRWLPYAGELRGAHGVMQDRMGSSLDRALLLAALMEEAGHTVRLARTALSDDALVRLESAWSNEPVAWRPDGAVEMDLSSASVAALAERLESDPGELAESLLEQRASADARQTRLLADGRRQAEALTALLDGSLAAADASQAVPADHWWVQRRTDDGWLDYDPALPGHSEGDRLIETGDVERHYPEALPEDARHWLTIEVVAEQLEGDRLNETVAFAHRMPAAELLGRQLHLELYPMEMPSPQSLLDASVDLDALPQALFDQEQWVPYLRLGDSLERQDAIMADGSVVELGSDASIAGAFGEAGSALGEVSVGGLSAGAADTPPELTAVMARFHTEAPGRKTDTVERPVMDLIGPARRSAGVETFDVDDALREQRAVELLSTLEVLGQTTWVQPAQLAAWHYEGLMDNRQAALAGTYLGARGDDSFIGEALESRSTRRLVLDQLAAMRLAYSPYPERVALTRLNLLGYVTLMEFEAGEHRRREGFDILDNRVAVPDGEAVAETRIAQGALDTLLEAELAVEKRAALGNTAQAFLHDLDEGAEWRHVVSLDGLLELDWQPHPDLEAHFAARLDQGQALLLPDAPARDDAQTWWELDPATGDLLGYGRDRRGQFVEGILTLMSAGDNAMGAVGMVQSIWDCLFTASDPLCCTQDAAAQEMISSAVSAGLGGLAEAHDINIVIGRELVSGGAFDRLNSAGISQAAGDVADAGSEFIVDSWGRCN
;
A
#
# COMPACT_ATOMS: atom_id res chain seq x y z
N MET A 1 25.84 -20.06 -10.02
CA MET A 1 26.45 -18.77 -9.64
C MET A 1 25.65 -18.26 -8.46
N SER A 2 26.31 -17.80 -7.41
CA SER A 2 25.69 -17.71 -6.09
C SER A 2 24.89 -16.43 -5.89
N ARG A 3 23.68 -16.61 -5.34
CA ARG A 3 22.64 -15.62 -5.02
C ARG A 3 23.07 -14.53 -4.02
N LEU A 4 24.34 -14.51 -3.62
CA LEU A 4 24.93 -13.58 -2.66
C LEU A 4 25.56 -12.36 -3.34
N ALA A 5 25.74 -12.38 -4.67
CA ALA A 5 26.25 -11.24 -5.42
C ALA A 5 25.34 -9.99 -5.38
N LEU A 6 24.11 -10.16 -4.90
CA LEU A 6 23.04 -9.16 -4.87
C LEU A 6 22.97 -8.35 -3.56
N LEU A 7 23.52 -8.78 -2.43
CA LEU A 7 23.23 -8.17 -1.11
C LEU A 7 23.93 -6.84 -0.79
N GLY A 8 24.78 -6.37 -1.67
CA GLY A 8 25.88 -5.56 -1.21
C GLY A 8 25.70 -4.05 -1.28
N LEU A 9 24.64 -3.56 -1.89
CA LEU A 9 24.54 -2.13 -2.17
C LEU A 9 24.26 -1.25 -0.94
N SER A 10 24.20 -1.85 0.25
CA SER A 10 23.79 -1.25 1.51
C SER A 10 24.83 -0.38 2.20
N LEU A 11 26.11 -0.78 2.15
CA LEU A 11 27.13 -0.26 3.08
C LEU A 11 27.80 1.03 2.63
N THR A 12 27.45 1.53 1.45
CA THR A 12 28.24 2.60 0.86
C THR A 12 27.60 3.97 1.12
N LEU A 13 26.27 4.10 1.21
CA LEU A 13 25.59 5.40 1.35
C LEU A 13 25.21 5.71 2.82
N ALA A 14 26.21 5.98 3.66
CA ALA A 14 26.07 6.78 4.88
C ALA A 14 26.93 8.06 4.73
N PRO A 15 26.52 9.20 5.32
CA PRO A 15 26.47 10.48 4.61
C PRO A 15 27.79 11.27 4.63
N MET A 16 28.09 11.91 3.49
CA MET A 16 28.86 13.17 3.45
C MET A 16 28.00 14.39 3.11
N ALA A 17 26.70 14.21 2.82
CA ALA A 17 25.76 15.32 2.72
C ALA A 17 25.15 15.57 4.11
N SER A 18 25.75 16.47 4.89
CA SER A 18 25.04 17.01 6.05
C SER A 18 23.94 17.96 5.55
N ALA A 19 22.74 17.86 6.14
CA ALA A 19 21.58 18.75 5.93
C ALA A 19 21.95 20.25 5.89
N ALA A 20 23.03 20.63 6.56
CA ALA A 20 23.55 21.99 6.57
C ALA A 20 24.06 22.50 5.20
N MET A 21 24.26 21.66 4.19
CA MET A 21 24.88 22.05 2.91
C MET A 21 23.92 22.64 1.87
N MET A 22 22.60 22.45 2.02
CA MET A 22 21.60 22.86 1.03
C MET A 22 20.97 24.23 1.32
N CYS A 23 21.22 24.80 2.50
CA CYS A 23 20.66 26.11 2.85
C CYS A 23 21.54 27.26 2.32
N PRO A 24 20.93 28.41 1.96
CA PRO A 24 21.66 29.57 1.46
C PRO A 24 22.76 30.03 2.43
N GLY A 25 24.01 30.07 1.97
CA GLY A 25 25.17 30.52 2.77
C GLY A 25 26.03 29.39 3.38
N ALA A 26 25.68 28.13 3.16
CA ALA A 26 26.54 26.99 3.48
C ALA A 26 27.73 26.87 2.50
N PRO A 27 28.92 26.45 2.96
CA PRO A 27 30.01 26.12 2.04
C PRO A 27 29.61 24.91 1.19
N GLY A 28 29.55 25.11 -0.14
CA GLY A 28 29.26 24.03 -1.08
C GLY A 28 30.26 22.88 -1.00
N MET A 29 29.83 21.69 -1.44
CA MET A 29 30.68 20.49 -1.50
C MET A 29 31.96 20.71 -2.32
N SER A 30 33.06 20.07 -1.92
CA SER A 30 34.29 20.10 -2.72
C SER A 30 34.12 19.32 -4.03
N GLU A 31 34.86 19.71 -5.08
CA GLU A 31 34.82 19.02 -6.37
C GLU A 31 35.23 17.53 -6.27
N SER A 32 36.04 17.17 -5.28
CA SER A 32 36.39 15.77 -4.99
C SER A 32 35.22 14.99 -4.39
N ASP A 33 34.49 15.59 -3.45
CA ASP A 33 33.35 14.94 -2.79
C ASP A 33 32.19 14.77 -3.79
N GLN A 34 32.00 15.75 -4.68
CA GLN A 34 31.06 15.69 -5.80
C GLN A 34 31.34 14.50 -6.72
N ARG A 35 32.58 14.40 -7.23
CA ARG A 35 33.00 13.30 -8.11
C ARG A 35 32.89 11.93 -7.42
N TYR A 36 33.13 11.88 -6.11
CA TYR A 36 32.94 10.68 -5.32
C TYR A 36 31.47 10.26 -5.25
N LEU A 37 30.55 11.16 -4.92
CA LEU A 37 29.11 10.87 -4.87
C LEU A 37 28.58 10.44 -6.25
N GLU A 38 28.94 11.14 -7.33
CA GLU A 38 28.54 10.76 -8.69
C GLU A 38 28.93 9.31 -9.04
N GLN A 39 30.19 8.93 -8.75
CA GLN A 39 30.66 7.56 -9.01
C GLN A 39 29.89 6.52 -8.20
N ARG A 40 29.54 6.86 -6.96
CA ARG A 40 28.80 5.97 -6.05
C ARG A 40 27.38 5.71 -6.54
N VAL A 41 26.66 6.75 -7.00
CA VAL A 41 25.31 6.58 -7.55
C VAL A 41 25.35 5.81 -8.89
N LEU A 42 26.34 6.05 -9.74
CA LEU A 42 26.52 5.28 -10.98
C LEU A 42 26.83 3.80 -10.73
N ASN A 43 27.62 3.49 -9.70
CA ASN A 43 27.89 2.11 -9.30
C ASN A 43 26.64 1.46 -8.69
N LEU A 44 25.85 2.21 -7.92
CA LEU A 44 24.56 1.75 -7.39
C LEU A 44 23.62 1.35 -8.53
N ASP A 45 23.39 2.23 -9.51
CA ASP A 45 22.51 1.98 -10.66
C ASP A 45 22.92 0.72 -11.43
N ARG A 46 24.22 0.57 -11.74
CA ARG A 46 24.72 -0.62 -12.44
C ARG A 46 24.44 -1.89 -11.64
N ASN A 47 24.74 -1.87 -10.35
CA ASN A 47 24.55 -3.03 -9.50
C ASN A 47 23.07 -3.40 -9.34
N VAL A 48 22.16 -2.41 -9.25
CA VAL A 48 20.71 -2.65 -9.23
C VAL A 48 20.24 -3.30 -10.52
N ARG A 49 20.72 -2.84 -11.68
CA ARG A 49 20.37 -3.45 -12.97
C ARG A 49 20.88 -4.88 -13.10
N ASP A 50 22.12 -5.14 -12.68
CA ASP A 50 22.70 -6.48 -12.72
C ASP A 50 21.90 -7.43 -11.80
N ALA A 51 21.58 -6.98 -10.58
CA ALA A 51 20.72 -7.69 -9.64
C ALA A 51 19.33 -8.01 -10.23
N TYR A 52 18.70 -7.03 -10.87
CA TYR A 52 17.40 -7.18 -11.53
C TYR A 52 17.45 -8.21 -12.66
N GLN A 53 18.54 -8.26 -13.44
CA GLN A 53 18.70 -9.24 -14.52
C GLN A 53 18.89 -10.68 -14.01
N GLU A 54 19.37 -10.85 -12.78
CA GLU A 54 19.60 -12.16 -12.15
C GLU A 54 18.35 -12.76 -11.47
N LEU A 55 17.25 -12.00 -11.40
CA LEU A 55 15.98 -12.52 -10.89
C LEU A 55 15.48 -13.71 -11.73
N PRO A 56 14.76 -14.68 -11.13
CA PRO A 56 14.23 -15.85 -11.82
C PRO A 56 13.01 -15.46 -12.66
N TRP A 57 13.23 -14.72 -13.74
CA TRP A 57 12.17 -14.18 -14.59
C TRP A 57 11.29 -15.26 -15.21
N GLU A 58 11.83 -16.46 -15.45
CA GLU A 58 11.07 -17.64 -15.87
C GLU A 58 9.95 -18.02 -14.89
N ASN A 59 10.07 -17.60 -13.62
CA ASN A 59 9.05 -17.81 -12.61
C ASN A 59 8.06 -16.65 -12.46
N LEU A 60 8.37 -15.47 -13.02
CA LEU A 60 7.60 -14.25 -12.83
C LEU A 60 6.92 -13.75 -14.11
N ARG A 61 7.46 -14.07 -15.28
CA ARG A 61 7.03 -13.55 -16.59
C ARG A 61 6.62 -14.67 -17.53
N VAL A 62 5.48 -14.46 -18.19
CA VAL A 62 4.92 -15.39 -19.19
C VAL A 62 5.91 -15.65 -20.32
N SER A 63 6.57 -14.60 -20.83
CA SER A 63 7.55 -14.70 -21.92
C SER A 63 8.75 -15.56 -21.56
N ASP A 64 9.30 -15.38 -20.37
CA ASP A 64 10.48 -16.11 -19.91
C ASP A 64 10.12 -17.57 -19.56
N ALA A 65 8.95 -17.79 -18.97
CA ALA A 65 8.40 -19.14 -18.76
C ALA A 65 8.19 -19.88 -20.08
N GLN A 66 7.61 -19.21 -21.08
CA GLN A 66 7.42 -19.76 -22.42
C GLN A 66 8.77 -20.15 -23.03
N GLN A 67 9.78 -19.28 -22.96
CA GLN A 67 11.11 -19.59 -23.48
C GLN A 67 11.76 -20.79 -22.79
N ALA A 68 11.57 -20.92 -21.47
CA ALA A 68 12.10 -22.03 -20.68
C ALA A 68 11.42 -23.38 -21.05
N VAL A 69 10.11 -23.38 -21.27
CA VAL A 69 9.32 -24.58 -21.62
C VAL A 69 9.46 -24.94 -23.11
N GLY A 70 9.55 -23.94 -23.98
CA GLY A 70 9.62 -24.07 -25.44
C GLY A 70 8.30 -23.81 -26.17
N ASN A 71 8.24 -24.17 -27.46
CA ASN A 71 7.13 -23.76 -28.35
C ASN A 71 6.07 -24.86 -28.56
N HIS A 72 6.24 -26.04 -27.96
CA HIS A 72 5.33 -27.17 -28.18
C HIS A 72 4.04 -27.01 -27.35
N PRO A 73 2.83 -27.00 -27.97
CA PRO A 73 1.57 -26.82 -27.27
C PRO A 73 1.38 -27.78 -26.09
N ASP A 74 1.73 -29.05 -26.27
CA ASP A 74 1.53 -30.07 -25.25
C ASP A 74 2.47 -29.89 -24.05
N ALA A 75 3.66 -29.32 -24.27
CA ALA A 75 4.60 -28.99 -23.21
C ALA A 75 4.11 -27.79 -22.39
N LEU A 76 3.62 -26.74 -23.06
CA LEU A 76 3.01 -25.57 -22.40
C LEU A 76 1.75 -25.96 -21.63
N PHE A 77 0.93 -26.82 -22.23
CA PHE A 77 -0.26 -27.38 -21.58
C PHE A 77 0.07 -28.21 -20.35
N ALA A 78 1.01 -29.16 -20.47
CA ALA A 78 1.45 -29.97 -19.34
C ALA A 78 2.02 -29.09 -18.22
N TRP A 79 2.82 -28.08 -18.57
CA TRP A 79 3.37 -27.14 -17.60
C TRP A 79 2.26 -26.36 -16.86
N VAL A 80 1.26 -25.80 -17.55
CA VAL A 80 0.14 -25.14 -16.83
C VAL A 80 -0.67 -26.13 -15.99
N ARG A 81 -0.94 -27.34 -16.51
CA ARG A 81 -1.69 -28.38 -15.80
C ARG A 81 -0.99 -28.80 -14.50
N ASP A 82 0.33 -28.97 -14.54
CA ASP A 82 1.12 -29.59 -13.48
C ASP A 82 1.75 -28.55 -12.53
N GLU A 83 2.04 -27.34 -13.01
CA GLU A 83 2.71 -26.27 -12.26
C GLU A 83 1.73 -25.15 -11.86
N THR A 84 0.42 -25.37 -11.95
CA THR A 84 -0.58 -24.43 -11.40
C THR A 84 -1.72 -25.15 -10.71
N ARG A 85 -2.21 -24.55 -9.63
CA ARG A 85 -3.31 -25.02 -8.81
C ARG A 85 -4.62 -24.32 -9.14
N TRP A 86 -5.71 -25.09 -9.17
CA TRP A 86 -7.06 -24.54 -9.27
C TRP A 86 -7.56 -23.99 -7.93
N LEU A 87 -8.24 -22.84 -7.98
CA LEU A 87 -8.97 -22.25 -6.86
C LEU A 87 -10.47 -22.10 -7.17
N PRO A 88 -11.35 -22.28 -6.16
CA PRO A 88 -12.81 -22.32 -6.36
C PRO A 88 -13.43 -20.91 -6.39
N TYR A 89 -13.10 -20.10 -7.40
CA TYR A 89 -13.80 -18.84 -7.67
C TYR A 89 -14.14 -18.65 -9.15
N ALA A 90 -15.15 -17.82 -9.38
CA ALA A 90 -15.63 -17.49 -10.72
C ALA A 90 -14.85 -16.33 -11.34
N GLY A 91 -14.58 -16.42 -12.64
CA GLY A 91 -14.04 -15.32 -13.45
C GLY A 91 -12.56 -15.00 -13.24
N GLU A 92 -12.11 -13.96 -13.94
CA GLU A 92 -10.76 -13.43 -13.92
C GLU A 92 -10.58 -12.51 -12.72
N LEU A 93 -9.76 -12.94 -11.77
CA LEU A 93 -9.31 -12.11 -10.66
C LEU A 93 -7.89 -11.59 -10.88
N ARG A 94 -7.02 -12.44 -11.43
CA ARG A 94 -5.56 -12.20 -11.45
C ARG A 94 -4.95 -12.28 -12.85
N GLY A 95 -5.65 -12.89 -13.81
CA GLY A 95 -5.20 -13.04 -15.19
C GLY A 95 -3.93 -13.89 -15.32
N ALA A 96 -3.37 -13.94 -16.53
CA ALA A 96 -2.17 -14.73 -16.83
C ALA A 96 -0.96 -14.34 -15.95
N HIS A 97 -0.71 -13.04 -15.79
CA HIS A 97 0.40 -12.53 -15.00
C HIS A 97 0.24 -12.86 -13.51
N GLY A 98 -0.99 -12.80 -12.97
CA GLY A 98 -1.22 -13.16 -11.58
C GLY A 98 -1.02 -14.65 -11.31
N VAL A 99 -1.43 -15.55 -12.22
CA VAL A 99 -1.15 -16.99 -12.06
C VAL A 99 0.36 -17.26 -12.10
N MET A 100 1.14 -16.49 -12.86
CA MET A 100 2.60 -16.59 -12.80
C MET A 100 3.14 -16.31 -11.39
N GLN A 101 2.55 -15.34 -10.68
CA GLN A 101 3.02 -14.92 -9.36
C GLN A 101 2.86 -15.95 -8.28
N ASP A 102 1.71 -16.61 -8.16
CA ASP A 102 1.48 -17.51 -7.01
C ASP A 102 1.14 -18.95 -7.44
N ARG A 103 1.17 -19.23 -8.75
CA ARG A 103 0.84 -20.53 -9.35
C ARG A 103 -0.57 -21.01 -9.05
N MET A 104 -1.49 -20.11 -8.72
CA MET A 104 -2.87 -20.45 -8.41
C MET A 104 -3.83 -19.64 -9.28
N GLY A 105 -5.03 -20.15 -9.55
CA GLY A 105 -6.05 -19.40 -10.30
C GLY A 105 -7.37 -20.14 -10.49
N SER A 106 -8.42 -19.41 -10.91
CA SER A 106 -9.66 -20.03 -11.37
C SER A 106 -9.45 -20.84 -12.66
N SER A 107 -10.49 -21.51 -13.16
CA SER A 107 -10.45 -22.10 -14.50
C SER A 107 -10.15 -21.05 -15.58
N LEU A 108 -10.68 -19.83 -15.45
CA LEU A 108 -10.43 -18.74 -16.39
C LEU A 108 -9.00 -18.21 -16.28
N ASP A 109 -8.49 -17.92 -15.08
CA ASP A 109 -7.12 -17.40 -14.93
C ASP A 109 -6.08 -18.41 -15.45
N ARG A 110 -6.27 -19.71 -15.18
CA ARG A 110 -5.39 -20.79 -15.70
C ARG A 110 -5.49 -20.93 -17.22
N ALA A 111 -6.70 -20.79 -17.79
CA ALA A 111 -6.88 -20.78 -19.23
C ALA A 111 -6.23 -19.54 -19.89
N LEU A 112 -6.30 -18.38 -19.25
CA LEU A 112 -5.62 -17.15 -19.70
C LEU A 112 -4.10 -17.31 -19.70
N LEU A 113 -3.52 -17.91 -18.65
CA LEU A 113 -2.09 -18.21 -18.63
C LEU A 113 -1.68 -19.15 -19.78
N LEU A 114 -2.44 -20.24 -19.98
CA LEU A 114 -2.15 -21.17 -21.07
C LEU A 114 -2.29 -20.52 -22.45
N ALA A 115 -3.31 -19.68 -22.63
CA ALA A 115 -3.51 -18.91 -23.85
C ALA A 115 -2.30 -17.98 -24.10
N ALA A 116 -1.88 -17.21 -23.10
CA ALA A 116 -0.75 -16.29 -23.21
C ALA A 116 0.57 -17.02 -23.55
N LEU A 117 0.85 -18.16 -22.91
CA LEU A 117 2.01 -19.00 -23.23
C LEU A 117 1.98 -19.52 -24.68
N MET A 118 0.80 -19.97 -25.14
CA MET A 118 0.63 -20.48 -26.50
C MET A 118 0.73 -19.37 -27.56
N GLU A 119 0.20 -18.19 -27.28
CA GLU A 119 0.30 -17.01 -28.16
C GLU A 119 1.74 -16.53 -28.30
N GLU A 120 2.48 -16.47 -27.19
CA GLU A 120 3.91 -16.14 -27.19
C GLU A 120 4.73 -17.18 -27.98
N ALA A 121 4.33 -18.45 -27.93
CA ALA A 121 4.89 -19.52 -28.78
C ALA A 121 4.42 -19.48 -30.26
N GLY A 122 3.60 -18.50 -30.64
CA GLY A 122 3.14 -18.27 -32.02
C GLY A 122 1.90 -19.07 -32.44
N HIS A 123 1.17 -19.66 -31.50
CA HIS A 123 -0.09 -20.36 -31.78
C HIS A 123 -1.28 -19.40 -31.78
N THR A 124 -2.29 -19.71 -32.59
CA THR A 124 -3.57 -18.99 -32.53
C THR A 124 -4.50 -19.73 -31.57
N VAL A 125 -4.98 -19.06 -30.53
CA VAL A 125 -5.87 -19.63 -29.52
C VAL A 125 -7.17 -18.84 -29.38
N ARG A 126 -8.12 -19.41 -28.64
CA ARG A 126 -9.31 -18.75 -28.09
C ARG A 126 -9.72 -19.47 -26.81
N LEU A 127 -10.55 -18.85 -26.01
CA LEU A 127 -11.14 -19.45 -24.82
C LEU A 127 -12.50 -20.05 -25.14
N ALA A 128 -12.82 -21.13 -24.44
CA ALA A 128 -14.13 -21.75 -24.43
C ALA A 128 -14.72 -21.68 -23.01
N ARG A 129 -16.03 -21.36 -22.92
CA ARG A 129 -16.82 -21.26 -21.69
C ARG A 129 -18.01 -22.20 -21.76
N THR A 130 -18.31 -22.88 -20.66
CA THR A 130 -19.55 -23.65 -20.48
C THR A 130 -19.99 -23.58 -19.03
N ALA A 131 -21.28 -23.77 -18.75
CA ALA A 131 -21.78 -23.88 -17.39
C ALA A 131 -21.12 -25.07 -16.64
N LEU A 132 -20.68 -24.84 -15.40
CA LEU A 132 -20.12 -25.84 -14.50
C LEU A 132 -21.25 -26.58 -13.77
N SER A 133 -21.40 -27.87 -14.03
CA SER A 133 -22.36 -28.72 -13.29
C SER A 133 -21.84 -29.10 -11.91
N ASP A 134 -22.74 -29.32 -10.94
CA ASP A 134 -22.41 -29.79 -9.59
C ASP A 134 -21.49 -31.03 -9.59
N ASP A 135 -21.76 -32.02 -10.45
CA ASP A 135 -20.92 -33.23 -10.58
C ASP A 135 -19.48 -32.92 -11.02
N ALA A 136 -19.31 -31.91 -11.89
CA ALA A 136 -18.00 -31.47 -12.37
C ALA A 136 -17.26 -30.66 -11.30
N LEU A 137 -17.98 -29.84 -10.52
CA LEU A 137 -17.43 -29.14 -9.37
C LEU A 137 -16.93 -30.13 -8.31
N VAL A 138 -17.72 -31.14 -7.94
CA VAL A 138 -17.30 -32.18 -6.98
C VAL A 138 -16.06 -32.91 -7.47
N ARG A 139 -15.94 -33.16 -8.79
CA ARG A 139 -14.73 -33.75 -9.39
C ARG A 139 -13.50 -32.83 -9.27
N LEU A 140 -13.67 -31.53 -9.49
CA LEU A 140 -12.60 -30.55 -9.28
C LEU A 140 -12.18 -30.53 -7.81
N GLU A 141 -13.11 -30.27 -6.90
CA GLU A 141 -12.83 -30.23 -5.46
C GLU A 141 -12.11 -31.51 -4.99
N SER A 142 -12.60 -32.68 -5.40
CA SER A 142 -11.98 -33.97 -5.04
C SER A 142 -10.58 -34.15 -5.62
N ALA A 143 -10.29 -33.59 -6.80
CA ALA A 143 -8.97 -33.68 -7.42
C ALA A 143 -7.94 -32.80 -6.70
N TRP A 144 -8.37 -31.67 -6.13
CA TRP A 144 -7.49 -30.65 -5.55
C TRP A 144 -7.45 -30.66 -4.00
N SER A 145 -8.35 -31.38 -3.33
CA SER A 145 -8.53 -31.38 -1.86
C SER A 145 -7.37 -31.95 -1.05
N ASN A 146 -6.43 -32.68 -1.66
CA ASN A 146 -5.30 -33.31 -0.97
C ASN A 146 -3.96 -32.62 -1.23
N GLU A 147 -3.98 -31.53 -1.99
CA GLU A 147 -2.81 -30.74 -2.30
C GLU A 147 -2.82 -29.46 -1.45
N PRO A 148 -1.67 -29.04 -0.88
CA PRO A 148 -1.56 -27.78 -0.15
C PRO A 148 -2.09 -26.60 -0.98
N VAL A 149 -2.81 -25.68 -0.34
CA VAL A 149 -3.42 -24.53 -1.01
C VAL A 149 -2.35 -23.55 -1.47
N ALA A 150 -1.53 -23.03 -0.56
CA ALA A 150 -0.39 -22.22 -0.96
C ALA A 150 0.79 -23.12 -1.33
N TRP A 151 1.25 -22.99 -2.57
CA TRP A 151 2.42 -23.67 -3.07
C TRP A 151 3.55 -22.67 -3.30
N ARG A 152 4.73 -22.93 -2.71
CA ARG A 152 5.99 -22.26 -3.07
C ARG A 152 6.81 -23.23 -3.92
N PRO A 153 6.80 -23.11 -5.26
CA PRO A 153 7.48 -24.05 -6.16
C PRO A 153 8.98 -24.19 -5.86
N ASP A 154 9.62 -23.08 -5.51
CA ASP A 154 11.07 -22.98 -5.34
C ASP A 154 11.53 -23.21 -3.89
N GLY A 155 10.61 -23.48 -2.96
CA GLY A 155 10.90 -23.52 -1.52
C GLY A 155 11.26 -22.13 -0.96
N ALA A 156 11.88 -22.11 0.22
CA ALA A 156 12.46 -20.87 0.77
C ALA A 156 13.70 -20.47 -0.05
N VAL A 157 13.86 -19.19 -0.34
CA VAL A 157 15.05 -18.68 -1.01
C VAL A 157 16.17 -18.62 0.03
N GLU A 158 16.94 -19.69 0.18
CA GLU A 158 18.09 -19.65 1.10
C GLU A 158 19.17 -18.72 0.56
N MET A 159 19.58 -17.74 1.39
CA MET A 159 20.81 -16.99 1.18
C MET A 159 21.99 -17.96 1.26
N ASP A 160 22.70 -18.14 0.15
CA ASP A 160 24.02 -18.76 0.19
C ASP A 160 24.86 -17.89 1.11
N LEU A 161 25.46 -18.41 2.19
CA LEU A 161 26.37 -17.67 3.08
C LEU A 161 27.78 -18.25 3.05
N SER A 162 28.11 -18.99 1.99
CA SER A 162 29.43 -19.58 1.85
C SER A 162 30.51 -18.51 1.74
N SER A 163 31.69 -18.81 2.28
CA SER A 163 32.82 -17.87 2.27
C SER A 163 33.19 -17.40 0.86
N ALA A 164 32.98 -18.23 -0.17
CA ALA A 164 33.24 -17.86 -1.57
C ALA A 164 32.28 -16.76 -2.04
N SER A 165 31.00 -16.91 -1.70
CA SER A 165 29.96 -15.97 -2.07
C SER A 165 30.05 -14.67 -1.28
N VAL A 166 30.42 -14.75 0.01
CA VAL A 166 30.65 -13.55 0.83
C VAL A 166 31.89 -12.81 0.35
N ALA A 167 32.96 -13.51 -0.02
CA ALA A 167 34.15 -12.88 -0.61
C ALA A 167 33.85 -12.20 -1.95
N ALA A 168 33.07 -12.84 -2.82
CA ALA A 168 32.65 -12.24 -4.09
C ALA A 168 31.78 -10.99 -3.89
N LEU A 169 30.90 -11.01 -2.89
CA LEU A 169 30.12 -9.84 -2.52
C LEU A 169 31.03 -8.74 -1.97
N ALA A 170 31.89 -9.05 -1.00
CA ALA A 170 32.82 -8.09 -0.41
C ALA A 170 33.70 -7.40 -1.46
N GLU A 171 34.19 -8.15 -2.46
CA GLU A 171 34.93 -7.60 -3.59
C GLU A 171 34.08 -6.62 -4.42
N ARG A 172 32.81 -6.95 -4.72
CA ARG A 172 31.89 -6.06 -5.45
C ARG A 172 31.58 -4.77 -4.68
N LEU A 173 31.65 -4.81 -3.36
CA LEU A 173 31.31 -3.69 -2.48
C LEU A 173 32.49 -2.89 -1.98
N GLU A 174 33.70 -3.34 -2.30
CA GLU A 174 34.92 -2.79 -1.76
C GLU A 174 34.91 -2.82 -0.21
N SER A 175 34.35 -3.88 0.38
CA SER A 175 34.22 -4.07 1.83
C SER A 175 35.09 -5.22 2.36
N ASP A 176 35.32 -5.27 3.67
CA ASP A 176 36.01 -6.42 4.28
C ASP A 176 35.08 -7.66 4.31
N PRO A 177 35.53 -8.83 3.85
CA PRO A 177 34.70 -10.04 3.82
C PRO A 177 34.38 -10.62 5.20
N GLY A 178 35.22 -10.37 6.21
CA GLY A 178 34.98 -10.81 7.58
C GLY A 178 33.89 -9.98 8.25
N GLU A 179 33.99 -8.65 8.15
CA GLU A 179 32.98 -7.72 8.66
C GLU A 179 31.62 -7.92 7.95
N LEU A 180 31.66 -8.13 6.63
CA LEU A 180 30.45 -8.41 5.86
C LEU A 180 29.80 -9.74 6.28
N ALA A 181 30.59 -10.80 6.49
CA ALA A 181 30.08 -12.08 6.95
C ALA A 181 29.40 -11.97 8.33
N GLU A 182 30.02 -11.24 9.26
CA GLU A 182 29.47 -11.01 10.60
C GLU A 182 28.15 -10.25 10.52
N SER A 183 28.10 -9.16 9.74
CA SER A 183 26.88 -8.38 9.53
C SER A 183 25.75 -9.22 8.93
N LEU A 184 26.02 -10.03 7.90
CA LEU A 184 25.02 -10.91 7.28
C LEU A 184 24.49 -11.98 8.25
N LEU A 185 25.36 -12.54 9.11
CA LEU A 185 24.97 -13.53 10.12
C LEU A 185 24.15 -12.90 11.25
N GLU A 186 24.52 -11.72 11.72
CA GLU A 186 23.74 -10.97 12.71
C GLU A 186 22.36 -10.60 12.18
N GLN A 187 22.28 -10.14 10.93
CA GLN A 187 21.02 -9.85 10.25
C GLN A 187 20.15 -11.09 10.14
N ARG A 188 20.71 -12.23 9.73
CA ARG A 188 19.98 -13.50 9.66
C ARG A 188 19.46 -13.94 11.02
N ALA A 189 20.28 -13.85 12.07
CA ALA A 189 19.87 -14.23 13.41
C ALA A 189 18.73 -13.33 13.96
N SER A 190 18.79 -12.01 13.71
CA SER A 190 17.70 -11.09 14.02
C SER A 190 16.42 -11.43 13.25
N ALA A 191 16.58 -11.85 11.99
CA ALA A 191 15.48 -12.31 11.16
C ALA A 191 14.78 -13.56 11.67
N ASP A 192 15.55 -14.59 11.96
CA ASP A 192 15.02 -15.83 12.51
C ASP A 192 14.33 -15.57 13.88
N ALA A 193 14.90 -14.70 14.72
CA ALA A 193 14.32 -14.34 16.01
C ALA A 193 12.98 -13.60 15.88
N ARG A 194 12.89 -12.63 14.97
CA ARG A 194 11.66 -11.88 14.70
C ARG A 194 10.58 -12.77 14.11
N GLN A 195 10.92 -13.60 13.13
CA GLN A 195 9.99 -14.59 12.56
C GLN A 195 9.45 -15.51 13.65
N THR A 196 10.35 -16.04 14.50
CA THR A 196 9.96 -16.90 15.62
C THR A 196 8.99 -16.19 16.55
N ARG A 197 9.25 -14.92 16.87
CA ARG A 197 8.36 -14.10 17.70
C ARG A 197 6.99 -13.89 17.03
N LEU A 198 6.95 -13.41 15.79
CA LEU A 198 5.70 -13.13 15.08
C LEU A 198 4.82 -14.39 14.94
N LEU A 199 5.42 -15.54 14.64
CA LEU A 199 4.70 -16.81 14.58
C LEU A 199 4.16 -17.24 15.95
N ALA A 200 4.93 -17.02 17.02
CA ALA A 200 4.50 -17.33 18.38
C ALA A 200 3.36 -16.38 18.83
N ASP A 201 3.53 -15.08 18.61
CA ASP A 201 2.56 -14.04 18.92
C ASP A 201 1.26 -14.25 18.13
N GLY A 202 1.34 -14.52 16.84
CA GLY A 202 0.18 -14.82 15.99
C GLY A 202 -0.61 -16.05 16.46
N ARG A 203 0.08 -17.14 16.81
CA ARG A 203 -0.59 -18.34 17.37
C ARG A 203 -1.24 -18.06 18.71
N ARG A 204 -0.52 -17.37 19.61
CA ARG A 204 -1.04 -17.01 20.93
C ARG A 204 -2.30 -16.15 20.83
N GLN A 205 -2.30 -15.15 19.94
CA GLN A 205 -3.48 -14.32 19.69
C GLN A 205 -4.65 -15.14 19.14
N ALA A 206 -4.41 -15.98 18.13
CA ALA A 206 -5.45 -16.82 17.55
C ALA A 206 -6.09 -17.75 18.58
N GLU A 207 -5.29 -18.38 19.44
CA GLU A 207 -5.76 -19.25 20.53
C GLU A 207 -6.61 -18.47 21.54
N ALA A 208 -6.16 -17.28 21.95
CA ALA A 208 -6.87 -16.43 22.91
C ALA A 208 -8.18 -15.86 22.34
N LEU A 209 -8.18 -15.40 21.08
CA LEU A 209 -9.38 -14.92 20.38
C LEU A 209 -10.40 -16.05 20.22
N THR A 210 -9.96 -17.24 19.82
CA THR A 210 -10.84 -18.41 19.70
C THR A 210 -11.44 -18.80 21.06
N ALA A 211 -10.65 -18.72 22.14
CA ALA A 211 -11.12 -18.98 23.49
C ALA A 211 -12.14 -17.94 23.98
N LEU A 212 -11.92 -16.66 23.67
CA LEU A 212 -12.85 -15.56 23.99
C LEU A 212 -14.22 -15.75 23.34
N LEU A 213 -14.25 -16.39 22.17
CA LEU A 213 -15.50 -16.66 21.45
C LEU A 213 -16.29 -17.84 22.01
N ASP A 214 -15.74 -18.70 22.89
CA ASP A 214 -16.43 -19.83 23.56
C ASP A 214 -17.42 -20.63 22.68
N GLY A 215 -17.03 -20.95 21.43
CA GLY A 215 -17.87 -21.71 20.49
C GLY A 215 -19.08 -20.94 19.92
N SER A 216 -19.10 -19.62 20.06
CA SER A 216 -20.11 -18.71 19.48
C SER A 216 -19.99 -18.52 17.97
N LEU A 217 -18.90 -19.01 17.37
CA LEU A 217 -18.76 -19.06 15.93
C LEU A 217 -19.83 -20.00 15.36
N ALA A 218 -20.63 -19.49 14.41
CA ALA A 218 -21.47 -20.35 13.61
C ALA A 218 -20.60 -21.39 12.90
N ALA A 219 -21.20 -22.49 12.40
CA ALA A 219 -20.52 -23.30 11.40
C ALA A 219 -20.19 -22.35 10.24
N ALA A 220 -18.93 -21.92 10.17
CA ALA A 220 -18.54 -20.80 9.34
C ALA A 220 -19.00 -21.09 7.92
N ASP A 221 -19.73 -20.16 7.33
CA ASP A 221 -20.19 -20.34 5.98
C ASP A 221 -18.94 -20.35 5.09
N ALA A 222 -18.63 -21.56 4.60
CA ALA A 222 -17.61 -21.78 3.61
C ALA A 222 -18.04 -21.22 2.24
N SER A 223 -19.21 -20.56 2.12
CA SER A 223 -19.75 -19.97 0.89
C SER A 223 -18.86 -18.87 0.32
N GLN A 224 -17.75 -19.30 -0.26
CA GLN A 224 -17.24 -18.67 -1.45
C GLN A 224 -18.31 -18.86 -2.53
N ALA A 225 -18.57 -17.81 -3.32
CA ALA A 225 -19.43 -18.00 -4.49
C ALA A 225 -18.89 -19.15 -5.34
N VAL A 226 -19.74 -20.16 -5.51
CA VAL A 226 -19.43 -21.36 -6.28
C VAL A 226 -19.26 -20.94 -7.74
N PRO A 227 -18.16 -21.33 -8.42
CA PRO A 227 -17.99 -21.02 -9.83
C PRO A 227 -19.14 -21.60 -10.65
N ALA A 228 -19.83 -20.73 -11.40
CA ALA A 228 -20.94 -21.14 -12.27
C ALA A 228 -20.48 -21.64 -13.64
N ASP A 229 -19.24 -21.32 -14.02
CA ASP A 229 -18.68 -21.59 -15.35
C ASP A 229 -17.33 -22.28 -15.27
N HIS A 230 -17.04 -23.05 -16.31
CA HIS A 230 -15.74 -23.65 -16.58
C HIS A 230 -15.14 -23.09 -17.86
N TRP A 231 -13.85 -22.79 -17.82
CA TRP A 231 -13.10 -22.18 -18.92
C TRP A 231 -11.90 -23.04 -19.30
N TRP A 232 -11.61 -23.12 -20.60
CA TRP A 232 -10.42 -23.80 -21.13
C TRP A 232 -9.95 -23.18 -22.45
N VAL A 233 -8.78 -23.61 -22.94
CA VAL A 233 -8.18 -23.09 -24.18
C VAL A 233 -8.52 -23.98 -25.37
N GLN A 234 -8.81 -23.35 -26.51
CA GLN A 234 -8.85 -23.99 -27.81
C GLN A 234 -7.74 -23.45 -28.69
N ARG A 235 -6.92 -24.32 -29.27
CA ARG A 235 -5.88 -23.96 -30.24
C ARG A 235 -6.35 -24.25 -31.66
N ARG A 236 -6.05 -23.35 -32.60
CA ARG A 236 -6.33 -23.56 -34.02
C ARG A 236 -5.36 -24.58 -34.62
N THR A 237 -5.91 -25.55 -35.36
CA THR A 237 -5.19 -26.54 -36.17
C THR A 237 -5.66 -26.48 -37.62
N ASP A 238 -5.03 -27.27 -38.51
CA ASP A 238 -5.47 -27.36 -39.91
C ASP A 238 -6.89 -27.93 -40.06
N ASP A 239 -7.29 -28.81 -39.12
CA ASP A 239 -8.58 -29.51 -39.12
C ASP A 239 -9.64 -28.82 -38.24
N GLY A 240 -9.32 -27.69 -37.61
CA GLY A 240 -10.27 -26.91 -36.81
C GLY A 240 -9.69 -26.36 -35.50
N TRP A 241 -10.35 -26.66 -34.39
CA TRP A 241 -9.96 -26.22 -33.05
C TRP A 241 -9.81 -27.44 -32.15
N LEU A 242 -8.68 -27.52 -31.44
CA LEU A 242 -8.37 -28.60 -30.50
C LEU A 242 -8.40 -28.07 -29.07
N ASP A 243 -9.03 -28.81 -28.16
CA ASP A 243 -9.21 -28.45 -26.76
C ASP A 243 -7.94 -28.75 -25.92
N TYR A 244 -7.63 -27.84 -24.99
CA TYR A 244 -6.59 -27.97 -23.98
C TYR A 244 -7.15 -27.50 -22.63
N ASP A 245 -7.59 -28.44 -21.79
CA ASP A 245 -8.25 -28.16 -20.51
C ASP A 245 -7.40 -28.60 -19.30
N PRO A 246 -6.78 -27.66 -18.56
CA PRO A 246 -5.88 -27.98 -17.45
C PRO A 246 -6.64 -28.32 -16.14
N ALA A 247 -7.96 -28.49 -16.18
CA ALA A 247 -8.82 -28.70 -15.01
C ALA A 247 -8.35 -29.81 -14.06
N LEU A 248 -7.98 -30.98 -14.60
CA LEU A 248 -7.69 -32.18 -13.81
C LEU A 248 -6.25 -32.67 -14.04
N PRO A 249 -5.58 -33.15 -12.97
CA PRO A 249 -4.33 -33.90 -13.11
C PRO A 249 -4.51 -35.05 -14.11
N GLY A 250 -3.63 -35.12 -15.11
CA GLY A 250 -3.63 -36.19 -16.12
C GLY A 250 -4.48 -35.95 -17.37
N HIS A 251 -5.24 -34.85 -17.48
CA HIS A 251 -5.83 -34.44 -18.77
C HIS A 251 -4.76 -34.28 -19.85
N SER A 252 -5.04 -34.75 -21.06
CA SER A 252 -4.18 -34.62 -22.25
C SER A 252 -4.85 -33.73 -23.31
N GLU A 253 -4.17 -33.49 -24.44
CA GLU A 253 -4.77 -32.76 -25.57
C GLU A 253 -6.11 -33.39 -26.01
N GLY A 254 -7.12 -32.56 -26.26
CA GLY A 254 -8.46 -32.97 -26.62
C GLY A 254 -9.37 -33.37 -25.44
N ASP A 255 -8.82 -33.57 -24.25
CA ASP A 255 -9.63 -33.82 -23.05
C ASP A 255 -10.29 -32.53 -22.54
N ARG A 256 -11.46 -32.68 -21.92
CA ARG A 256 -12.21 -31.60 -21.27
C ARG A 256 -12.95 -32.10 -20.05
N LEU A 257 -13.08 -31.25 -19.03
CA LEU A 257 -13.79 -31.57 -17.80
C LEU A 257 -15.27 -31.91 -18.09
N ILE A 258 -15.87 -31.15 -19.00
CA ILE A 258 -17.28 -31.20 -19.36
C ILE A 258 -17.43 -31.61 -20.83
N GLU A 259 -17.86 -32.85 -21.05
CA GLU A 259 -17.98 -33.43 -22.39
C GLU A 259 -19.23 -33.03 -23.16
N THR A 260 -20.22 -32.44 -22.51
CA THR A 260 -21.51 -32.09 -23.12
C THR A 260 -22.00 -30.76 -22.59
N GLY A 261 -22.40 -29.86 -23.49
CA GLY A 261 -22.89 -28.52 -23.14
C GLY A 261 -22.79 -27.58 -24.32
N ASP A 262 -23.49 -26.46 -24.23
CA ASP A 262 -23.30 -25.33 -25.15
C ASP A 262 -21.99 -24.63 -24.80
N VAL A 263 -21.14 -24.43 -25.81
CA VAL A 263 -19.81 -23.83 -25.64
C VAL A 263 -19.81 -22.46 -26.26
N GLU A 264 -19.61 -21.44 -25.42
CA GLU A 264 -19.34 -20.06 -25.83
C GLU A 264 -17.84 -19.88 -26.12
N ARG A 265 -17.49 -18.92 -26.97
CA ARG A 265 -16.14 -18.73 -27.49
C ARG A 265 -15.75 -17.27 -27.40
N HIS A 266 -14.63 -17.01 -26.74
CA HIS A 266 -14.12 -15.66 -26.51
C HIS A 266 -12.64 -15.60 -26.89
N TYR A 267 -12.18 -14.44 -27.33
CA TYR A 267 -10.75 -14.19 -27.43
C TYR A 267 -10.21 -13.70 -26.07
N PRO A 268 -8.96 -14.04 -25.68
CA PRO A 268 -8.39 -13.63 -24.39
C PRO A 268 -8.47 -12.12 -24.13
N GLU A 269 -8.30 -11.28 -25.15
CA GLU A 269 -8.38 -9.83 -25.08
C GLU A 269 -9.82 -9.28 -24.99
N ALA A 270 -10.83 -10.11 -25.23
CA ALA A 270 -12.24 -9.73 -25.33
C ALA A 270 -13.14 -10.57 -24.41
N LEU A 271 -12.75 -10.68 -23.15
CA LEU A 271 -13.58 -11.31 -22.11
C LEU A 271 -14.86 -10.51 -21.85
N PRO A 272 -15.99 -11.19 -21.60
CA PRO A 272 -17.23 -10.52 -21.24
C PRO A 272 -17.14 -9.91 -19.83
N GLU A 273 -17.88 -8.83 -19.57
CA GLU A 273 -17.80 -8.08 -18.30
C GLU A 273 -18.21 -8.93 -17.08
N ASP A 274 -19.12 -9.88 -17.28
CA ASP A 274 -19.62 -10.81 -16.25
C ASP A 274 -18.60 -11.88 -15.86
N ALA A 275 -17.48 -11.98 -16.59
CA ALA A 275 -16.39 -12.91 -16.31
C ALA A 275 -15.21 -12.25 -15.60
N ARG A 276 -15.30 -10.98 -15.19
CA ARG A 276 -14.20 -10.24 -14.56
C ARG A 276 -14.54 -9.80 -13.14
N HIS A 277 -13.52 -9.75 -12.29
CA HIS A 277 -13.56 -9.01 -11.03
C HIS A 277 -13.22 -7.54 -11.31
N TRP A 278 -13.89 -6.63 -10.62
CA TRP A 278 -13.73 -5.18 -10.82
C TRP A 278 -13.49 -4.45 -9.51
N LEU A 279 -12.71 -3.38 -9.60
CA LEU A 279 -12.62 -2.34 -8.59
C LEU A 279 -13.20 -1.05 -9.18
N THR A 280 -14.17 -0.47 -8.47
CA THR A 280 -14.65 0.90 -8.73
C THR A 280 -14.28 1.77 -7.54
N ILE A 281 -13.61 2.89 -7.79
CA ILE A 281 -13.28 3.91 -6.80
C ILE A 281 -14.14 5.13 -7.07
N GLU A 282 -14.85 5.61 -6.06
CA GLU A 282 -15.61 6.86 -6.12
C GLU A 282 -15.12 7.86 -5.08
N VAL A 283 -15.15 9.14 -5.44
CA VAL A 283 -15.05 10.25 -4.48
C VAL A 283 -16.39 10.96 -4.46
N VAL A 284 -17.00 11.03 -3.28
CA VAL A 284 -18.36 11.50 -3.07
C VAL A 284 -18.33 12.73 -2.17
N ALA A 285 -18.91 13.82 -2.64
CA ALA A 285 -19.14 15.04 -1.87
C ALA A 285 -20.52 14.98 -1.19
N GLU A 286 -20.54 15.18 0.12
CA GLU A 286 -21.76 15.33 0.92
C GLU A 286 -22.05 16.84 1.11
N GLN A 287 -23.19 17.28 0.61
CA GLN A 287 -23.69 18.64 0.72
C GLN A 287 -24.85 18.69 1.72
N LEU A 288 -24.77 19.59 2.70
CA LEU A 288 -25.91 19.97 3.53
C LEU A 288 -26.65 21.14 2.88
N GLU A 289 -27.92 20.93 2.51
CA GLU A 289 -28.81 21.99 2.01
C GLU A 289 -30.04 22.08 2.93
N GLY A 290 -30.06 23.07 3.81
CA GLY A 290 -31.06 23.16 4.88
C GLY A 290 -30.85 22.07 5.92
N ASP A 291 -31.82 21.16 6.06
CA ASP A 291 -31.79 20.00 6.96
C ASP A 291 -31.55 18.66 6.22
N ARG A 292 -31.17 18.71 4.94
CA ARG A 292 -31.01 17.53 4.08
C ARG A 292 -29.56 17.37 3.63
N LEU A 293 -29.02 16.18 3.83
CA LEU A 293 -27.75 15.75 3.27
C LEU A 293 -28.00 15.15 1.88
N ASN A 294 -27.26 15.64 0.89
CA ASN A 294 -27.26 15.12 -0.48
C ASN A 294 -25.84 14.68 -0.84
N GLU A 295 -25.72 13.56 -1.52
CA GLU A 295 -24.42 13.06 -2.00
C GLU A 295 -24.32 13.19 -3.51
N THR A 296 -23.15 13.64 -3.99
CA THR A 296 -22.84 13.70 -5.42
C THR A 296 -21.46 13.09 -5.67
N VAL A 297 -21.37 12.20 -6.66
CA VAL A 297 -20.10 11.61 -7.10
C VAL A 297 -19.34 12.65 -7.92
N ALA A 298 -18.14 13.03 -7.46
CA ALA A 298 -17.24 13.95 -8.15
C ALA A 298 -16.17 13.23 -9.00
N PHE A 299 -15.93 11.96 -8.69
CA PHE A 299 -14.97 11.14 -9.40
C PHE A 299 -15.42 9.67 -9.34
N ALA A 300 -15.39 8.96 -10.46
CA ALA A 300 -15.61 7.51 -10.51
C ALA A 300 -14.68 6.84 -11.52
N HIS A 301 -13.86 5.89 -11.08
CA HIS A 301 -12.96 5.15 -11.96
C HIS A 301 -13.06 3.64 -11.70
N ARG A 302 -13.31 2.89 -12.77
CA ARG A 302 -13.54 1.43 -12.74
C ARG A 302 -12.48 0.70 -13.57
N MET A 303 -11.88 -0.33 -12.98
CA MET A 303 -10.83 -1.13 -13.62
C MET A 303 -10.94 -2.63 -13.29
N PRO A 304 -10.47 -3.52 -14.17
CA PRO A 304 -10.37 -4.95 -13.85
C PRO A 304 -9.37 -5.22 -12.73
N ALA A 305 -9.70 -6.13 -11.81
CA ALA A 305 -8.81 -6.49 -10.71
C ALA A 305 -7.46 -7.06 -11.20
N ALA A 306 -7.46 -7.79 -12.32
CA ALA A 306 -6.24 -8.36 -12.89
C ALA A 306 -5.22 -7.29 -13.34
N GLU A 307 -5.65 -6.06 -13.60
CA GLU A 307 -4.77 -4.95 -13.97
C GLU A 307 -4.11 -4.29 -12.74
N LEU A 308 -4.53 -4.63 -11.51
CA LEU A 308 -3.97 -4.09 -10.27
C LEU A 308 -2.66 -4.76 -9.85
N LEU A 309 -2.27 -5.86 -10.49
CA LEU A 309 -1.04 -6.58 -10.12
C LEU A 309 0.17 -5.65 -10.22
N GLY A 310 0.84 -5.45 -9.08
CA GLY A 310 2.01 -4.58 -9.01
C GLY A 310 1.69 -3.10 -9.20
N ARG A 311 0.44 -2.66 -9.07
CA ARG A 311 0.06 -1.23 -9.08
C ARG A 311 -0.43 -0.81 -7.71
N GLN A 312 -0.02 0.37 -7.29
CA GLN A 312 -0.58 1.05 -6.13
C GLN A 312 -1.39 2.26 -6.62
N LEU A 313 -2.55 2.44 -6.00
CA LEU A 313 -3.49 3.50 -6.27
C LEU A 313 -3.19 4.61 -5.27
N HIS A 314 -3.01 5.85 -5.72
CA HIS A 314 -2.85 6.99 -4.83
C HIS A 314 -3.95 8.00 -5.11
N LEU A 315 -4.80 8.21 -4.11
CA LEU A 315 -5.92 9.15 -4.12
C LEU A 315 -5.55 10.36 -3.26
N GLU A 316 -5.63 11.54 -3.87
CA GLU A 316 -5.38 12.83 -3.21
C GLU A 316 -6.40 13.88 -3.71
N LEU A 317 -6.69 14.90 -2.90
CA LEU A 317 -7.53 16.04 -3.31
C LEU A 317 -6.70 17.31 -3.34
N TYR A 318 -6.62 17.93 -4.51
CA TYR A 318 -5.78 19.10 -4.70
C TYR A 318 -6.59 20.40 -4.55
N PRO A 319 -6.20 21.33 -3.66
CA PRO A 319 -6.75 22.68 -3.61
C PRO A 319 -6.27 23.53 -4.80
N MET A 320 -7.19 24.04 -5.62
CA MET A 320 -6.86 24.58 -6.94
C MET A 320 -6.15 25.94 -6.95
N GLU A 321 -6.30 26.76 -5.90
CA GLU A 321 -5.67 28.09 -5.84
C GLU A 321 -4.34 28.08 -5.07
N MET A 322 -3.77 26.89 -4.82
CA MET A 322 -2.46 26.79 -4.18
C MET A 322 -1.32 27.12 -5.15
N PRO A 323 -0.23 27.76 -4.68
CA PRO A 323 0.93 28.00 -5.50
C PRO A 323 1.61 26.71 -5.97
N SER A 324 2.28 26.77 -7.12
CA SER A 324 3.03 25.62 -7.62
C SER A 324 4.24 25.29 -6.72
N PRO A 325 4.65 24.01 -6.64
CA PRO A 325 5.94 23.57 -6.14
C PRO A 325 7.11 24.49 -6.47
N GLN A 326 7.26 24.84 -7.75
CA GLN A 326 8.36 25.66 -8.25
C GLN A 326 8.29 27.09 -7.69
N SER A 327 7.08 27.68 -7.64
CA SER A 327 6.89 29.02 -7.09
C SER A 327 7.28 29.12 -5.61
N LEU A 328 7.09 28.03 -4.86
CA LEU A 328 7.46 27.93 -3.45
C LEU A 328 8.97 27.78 -3.27
N LEU A 329 9.62 26.96 -4.10
CA LEU A 329 11.07 26.75 -4.09
C LEU A 329 11.85 28.00 -4.48
N ASP A 330 11.37 28.75 -5.47
CA ASP A 330 12.02 29.97 -5.97
C ASP A 330 11.81 31.19 -5.05
N ALA A 331 11.20 31.00 -3.86
CA ALA A 331 10.80 32.04 -2.92
C ALA A 331 9.99 33.18 -3.57
N SER A 332 9.21 32.84 -4.61
CA SER A 332 8.39 33.79 -5.37
C SER A 332 7.05 34.10 -4.70
N VAL A 333 6.73 33.38 -3.63
CA VAL A 333 5.49 33.46 -2.85
C VAL A 333 5.81 33.85 -1.41
N ASP A 334 4.94 34.64 -0.80
CA ASP A 334 5.00 34.96 0.63
C ASP A 334 4.56 33.74 1.46
N LEU A 335 5.53 33.07 2.09
CA LEU A 335 5.29 31.88 2.90
C LEU A 335 4.37 32.14 4.11
N ASP A 336 4.38 33.36 4.65
CA ASP A 336 3.52 33.76 5.78
C ASP A 336 2.04 33.90 5.37
N ALA A 337 1.77 34.05 4.06
CA ALA A 337 0.42 34.18 3.51
C ALA A 337 -0.20 32.83 3.11
N LEU A 338 0.61 31.76 3.02
CA LEU A 338 0.15 30.43 2.60
C LEU A 338 -0.94 29.86 3.51
N PRO A 339 -0.89 30.03 4.85
CA PRO A 339 -1.94 29.50 5.70
C PRO A 339 -3.32 30.05 5.38
N GLN A 340 -3.41 31.36 5.24
CA GLN A 340 -4.66 32.01 4.86
C GLN A 340 -5.09 31.60 3.45
N ALA A 341 -4.15 31.46 2.51
CA ALA A 341 -4.46 31.03 1.15
C ALA A 341 -5.06 29.61 1.11
N LEU A 342 -4.64 28.69 1.98
CA LEU A 342 -5.28 27.37 2.10
C LEU A 342 -6.67 27.48 2.75
N PHE A 343 -6.81 28.26 3.82
CA PHE A 343 -8.09 28.39 4.53
C PHE A 343 -9.17 29.08 3.69
N ASP A 344 -8.75 29.92 2.74
CA ASP A 344 -9.62 30.60 1.78
C ASP A 344 -9.95 29.75 0.54
N GLN A 345 -9.46 28.49 0.44
CA GLN A 345 -9.77 27.62 -0.69
C GLN A 345 -11.27 27.32 -0.77
N GLU A 346 -11.83 27.46 -1.97
CA GLU A 346 -13.23 27.15 -2.26
C GLU A 346 -13.41 25.94 -3.19
N GLN A 347 -12.32 25.38 -3.72
CA GLN A 347 -12.36 24.36 -4.75
C GLN A 347 -11.25 23.32 -4.61
N TRP A 348 -11.65 22.04 -4.64
CA TRP A 348 -10.75 20.88 -4.60
C TRP A 348 -11.01 19.94 -5.76
N VAL A 349 -9.97 19.30 -6.28
CA VAL A 349 -10.07 18.34 -7.39
C VAL A 349 -9.52 16.98 -6.94
N PRO A 350 -10.32 15.90 -6.97
CA PRO A 350 -9.83 14.56 -6.72
C PRO A 350 -8.93 14.07 -7.87
N TYR A 351 -7.79 13.49 -7.50
CA TYR A 351 -6.83 12.88 -8.40
C TYR A 351 -6.59 11.44 -8.00
N LEU A 352 -6.67 10.53 -8.96
CA LEU A 352 -6.28 9.14 -8.79
C LEU A 352 -5.06 8.85 -9.68
N ARG A 353 -3.93 8.56 -9.05
CA ARG A 353 -2.73 8.09 -9.74
C ARG A 353 -2.67 6.57 -9.72
N LEU A 354 -2.36 5.98 -10.87
CA LEU A 354 -2.09 4.55 -11.03
C LEU A 354 -0.82 4.33 -11.84
N GLY A 355 0.33 4.16 -11.17
CA GLY A 355 1.62 4.20 -11.86
C GLY A 355 1.81 5.56 -12.54
N ASP A 356 2.10 5.57 -13.83
CA ASP A 356 2.31 6.82 -14.60
C ASP A 356 1.01 7.48 -15.09
N SER A 357 -0.13 6.79 -14.98
CA SER A 357 -1.43 7.36 -15.36
C SER A 357 -2.03 8.17 -14.23
N LEU A 358 -2.70 9.25 -14.58
CA LEU A 358 -3.42 10.11 -13.67
C LEU A 358 -4.83 10.37 -14.22
N GLU A 359 -5.82 10.08 -13.40
CA GLU A 359 -7.22 10.28 -13.68
C GLU A 359 -7.76 11.43 -12.81
N ARG A 360 -8.61 12.26 -13.41
CA ARG A 360 -9.38 13.31 -12.71
C ARG A 360 -10.70 13.55 -13.45
N GLN A 361 -11.69 14.07 -12.73
CA GLN A 361 -13.02 14.33 -13.28
C GLN A 361 -13.51 15.70 -12.82
N ASP A 362 -14.43 15.75 -11.86
CA ASP A 362 -15.09 16.99 -11.46
C ASP A 362 -14.41 17.63 -10.26
N ALA A 363 -14.62 18.94 -10.08
CA ALA A 363 -14.21 19.66 -8.89
C ALA A 363 -15.31 19.66 -7.83
N ILE A 364 -14.90 19.61 -6.57
CA ILE A 364 -15.76 19.74 -5.39
C ILE A 364 -15.62 21.17 -4.87
N MET A 365 -16.75 21.85 -4.70
CA MET A 365 -16.80 23.22 -4.19
C MET A 365 -17.02 23.23 -2.67
N ALA A 366 -16.68 24.34 -2.01
CA ALA A 366 -16.88 24.56 -0.57
C ALA A 366 -18.35 24.44 -0.13
N ASP A 367 -19.29 24.71 -1.03
CA ASP A 367 -20.73 24.55 -0.76
C ASP A 367 -21.21 23.09 -0.96
N GLY A 368 -20.33 22.18 -1.37
CA GLY A 368 -20.62 20.76 -1.62
C GLY A 368 -21.12 20.46 -3.04
N SER A 369 -21.25 21.47 -3.91
CA SER A 369 -21.59 21.26 -5.31
C SER A 369 -20.42 20.67 -6.10
N VAL A 370 -20.74 19.93 -7.16
CA VAL A 370 -19.76 19.30 -8.05
C VAL A 370 -19.82 19.99 -9.41
N VAL A 371 -18.66 20.42 -9.92
CA VAL A 371 -18.52 21.22 -11.15
C VAL A 371 -17.61 20.50 -12.15
N GLU A 372 -18.11 20.30 -13.37
CA GLU A 372 -17.36 19.67 -14.46
C GLU A 372 -16.10 20.48 -14.82
N LEU A 373 -14.94 19.82 -14.80
CA LEU A 373 -13.69 20.42 -15.28
C LEU A 373 -13.61 20.31 -16.80
N GLY A 374 -13.27 21.41 -17.47
CA GLY A 374 -13.02 21.41 -18.92
C GLY A 374 -11.84 20.51 -19.31
N SER A 375 -11.86 19.98 -20.53
CA SER A 375 -10.90 18.98 -21.05
C SER A 375 -9.43 19.43 -21.09
N ASP A 376 -9.14 20.73 -20.99
CA ASP A 376 -7.80 21.30 -21.24
C ASP A 376 -6.98 21.56 -19.96
N ALA A 377 -7.52 21.29 -18.77
CA ALA A 377 -6.91 21.70 -17.50
C ALA A 377 -5.70 20.84 -17.04
N SER A 378 -4.71 20.49 -17.89
CA SER A 378 -3.57 19.60 -17.52
C SER A 378 -2.88 19.98 -16.19
N ILE A 379 -2.22 19.04 -15.46
CA ILE A 379 -1.48 19.39 -14.22
C ILE A 379 -0.43 20.50 -14.47
N ALA A 380 0.31 20.42 -15.59
CA ALA A 380 1.24 21.48 -15.98
C ALA A 380 0.53 22.83 -16.25
N GLY A 381 -0.73 22.79 -16.71
CA GLY A 381 -1.62 23.94 -16.82
C GLY A 381 -2.26 24.36 -15.48
N ALA A 382 -2.45 23.44 -14.52
CA ALA A 382 -2.89 23.75 -13.18
C ALA A 382 -1.78 24.44 -12.38
N PHE A 383 -0.52 24.05 -12.57
CA PHE A 383 0.63 24.73 -11.97
C PHE A 383 1.09 26.00 -12.70
N GLY A 384 0.93 26.08 -14.02
CA GLY A 384 1.41 27.21 -14.84
C GLY A 384 0.34 28.23 -15.29
N GLU A 385 -0.93 27.83 -15.38
CA GLU A 385 -2.03 28.63 -15.96
C GLU A 385 -3.25 28.78 -15.04
N ALA A 386 -3.24 28.28 -13.80
CA ALA A 386 -4.32 28.54 -12.83
C ALA A 386 -4.53 30.03 -12.56
N GLY A 387 -3.51 30.87 -12.79
CA GLY A 387 -3.64 32.33 -12.72
C GLY A 387 -4.25 33.02 -13.96
N SER A 388 -4.36 32.36 -15.12
CA SER A 388 -4.72 33.08 -16.36
C SER A 388 -5.68 32.36 -17.32
N ALA A 389 -5.87 31.05 -17.26
CA ALA A 389 -6.76 30.32 -18.19
C ALA A 389 -8.17 30.03 -17.62
N LEU A 390 -8.39 30.23 -16.31
CA LEU A 390 -9.67 29.94 -15.65
C LEU A 390 -10.45 31.19 -15.21
N GLY A 391 -9.96 32.39 -15.52
CA GLY A 391 -10.64 33.67 -15.23
C GLY A 391 -11.93 33.95 -16.00
N GLU A 392 -12.46 32.99 -16.77
CA GLU A 392 -13.69 33.14 -17.57
C GLU A 392 -14.75 32.06 -17.35
N VAL A 393 -14.69 31.25 -16.28
CA VAL A 393 -15.90 30.57 -15.80
C VAL A 393 -16.69 31.55 -14.95
N SER A 394 -17.43 32.42 -15.64
CA SER A 394 -18.46 33.23 -15.00
C SER A 394 -19.46 32.27 -14.34
N VAL A 395 -19.53 32.29 -13.00
CA VAL A 395 -20.63 31.71 -12.22
C VAL A 395 -21.92 32.34 -12.75
N GLY A 396 -22.58 31.61 -13.65
CA GLY A 396 -23.83 32.01 -14.26
C GLY A 396 -24.90 31.96 -13.19
N GLY A 397 -25.31 33.15 -12.71
CA GLY A 397 -26.30 33.30 -11.65
C GLY A 397 -27.55 32.46 -11.88
N LEU A 398 -27.70 31.43 -11.05
CA LEU A 398 -28.99 30.78 -10.80
C LEU A 398 -29.66 31.54 -9.67
N SER A 399 -30.59 32.42 -10.04
CA SER A 399 -31.58 32.96 -9.11
C SER A 399 -32.56 31.85 -8.72
N ALA A 400 -32.18 31.01 -7.76
CA ALA A 400 -33.10 30.30 -6.90
C ALA A 400 -33.28 31.15 -5.62
N GLY A 401 -34.49 31.18 -5.05
CA GLY A 401 -34.76 31.98 -3.85
C GLY A 401 -33.76 31.65 -2.75
N ALA A 402 -33.15 32.68 -2.15
CA ALA A 402 -32.16 32.52 -1.09
C ALA A 402 -32.73 31.61 0.01
N ALA A 403 -32.10 30.45 0.20
CA ALA A 403 -32.27 29.65 1.40
C ALA A 403 -31.78 30.47 2.60
N ASP A 404 -32.37 30.27 3.78
CA ASP A 404 -31.98 30.99 4.99
C ASP A 404 -30.55 30.62 5.46
N THR A 405 -30.03 29.45 5.03
CA THR A 405 -28.65 28.98 5.23
C THR A 405 -28.06 28.53 3.88
N PRO A 406 -26.86 28.99 3.48
CA PRO A 406 -26.21 28.53 2.25
C PRO A 406 -25.84 27.03 2.35
N PRO A 407 -25.78 26.30 1.23
CA PRO A 407 -25.30 24.92 1.23
C PRO A 407 -23.84 24.84 1.67
N GLU A 408 -23.46 23.76 2.35
CA GLU A 408 -22.10 23.55 2.85
C GLU A 408 -21.61 22.13 2.53
N LEU A 409 -20.34 21.99 2.17
CA LEU A 409 -19.65 20.71 2.09
C LEU A 409 -19.41 20.17 3.51
N THR A 410 -20.07 19.08 3.88
CA THR A 410 -19.97 18.49 5.22
C THR A 410 -19.07 17.27 5.28
N ALA A 411 -18.87 16.57 4.16
CA ALA A 411 -17.92 15.48 4.08
C ALA A 411 -17.46 15.20 2.64
N VAL A 412 -16.29 14.59 2.55
CA VAL A 412 -15.82 13.93 1.33
C VAL A 412 -15.47 12.48 1.66
N MET A 413 -16.11 11.55 0.96
CA MET A 413 -15.96 10.12 1.17
C MET A 413 -15.25 9.45 -0.02
N ALA A 414 -14.30 8.57 0.26
CA ALA A 414 -13.77 7.62 -0.72
C ALA A 414 -14.52 6.29 -0.59
N ARG A 415 -15.12 5.82 -1.68
CA ARG A 415 -15.83 4.53 -1.75
C ARG A 415 -15.09 3.56 -2.66
N PHE A 416 -14.92 2.33 -2.18
CA PHE A 416 -14.30 1.23 -2.90
C PHE A 416 -15.33 0.13 -3.08
N HIS A 417 -15.75 -0.10 -4.32
CA HIS A 417 -16.64 -1.19 -4.68
C HIS A 417 -15.83 -2.32 -5.31
N THR A 418 -15.86 -3.50 -4.70
CA THR A 418 -15.30 -4.71 -5.29
C THR A 418 -16.41 -5.59 -5.81
N GLU A 419 -16.37 -5.86 -7.11
CA GLU A 419 -17.34 -6.70 -7.81
C GLU A 419 -16.68 -8.01 -8.23
N ALA A 420 -17.38 -9.12 -8.05
CA ALA A 420 -16.92 -10.44 -8.47
C ALA A 420 -18.09 -11.24 -9.07
N PRO A 421 -17.85 -12.07 -10.10
CA PRO A 421 -18.91 -12.88 -10.68
C PRO A 421 -19.59 -13.79 -9.65
N GLY A 422 -20.92 -13.75 -9.60
CA GLY A 422 -21.72 -14.54 -8.65
C GLY A 422 -21.68 -14.07 -7.20
N ARG A 423 -21.03 -12.95 -6.89
CA ARG A 423 -21.02 -12.34 -5.54
C ARG A 423 -21.79 -11.03 -5.53
N LYS A 424 -22.23 -10.63 -4.34
CA LYS A 424 -22.69 -9.26 -4.11
C LYS A 424 -21.49 -8.33 -4.15
N THR A 425 -21.71 -7.10 -4.59
CA THR A 425 -20.72 -6.04 -4.51
C THR A 425 -20.42 -5.75 -3.04
N ASP A 426 -19.15 -5.86 -2.66
CA ASP A 426 -18.69 -5.40 -1.36
C ASP A 426 -18.31 -3.92 -1.48
N THR A 427 -18.67 -3.11 -0.49
CA THR A 427 -18.40 -1.66 -0.49
C THR A 427 -17.74 -1.27 0.81
N VAL A 428 -16.59 -0.61 0.70
CA VAL A 428 -15.88 -0.02 1.83
C VAL A 428 -15.87 1.50 1.64
N GLU A 429 -16.21 2.23 2.69
CA GLU A 429 -16.22 3.69 2.70
C GLU A 429 -15.21 4.21 3.72
N ARG A 430 -14.50 5.29 3.36
CA ARG A 430 -13.58 6.00 4.22
C ARG A 430 -13.76 7.52 4.08
N PRO A 431 -13.96 8.27 5.18
CA PRO A 431 -13.96 9.72 5.11
C PRO A 431 -12.55 10.23 4.82
N VAL A 432 -12.42 11.04 3.79
CA VAL A 432 -11.24 11.91 3.62
C VAL A 432 -11.35 13.10 4.56
N MET A 433 -12.57 13.66 4.68
CA MET A 433 -12.92 14.74 5.59
C MET A 433 -14.38 14.54 6.03
N ASP A 434 -14.69 14.79 7.31
CA ASP A 434 -16.03 14.61 7.89
C ASP A 434 -16.29 15.59 9.04
N LEU A 435 -16.97 16.71 8.76
CA LEU A 435 -17.20 17.79 9.74
C LEU A 435 -18.34 17.51 10.72
N ILE A 436 -19.21 16.54 10.43
CA ILE A 436 -20.42 16.28 11.24
C ILE A 436 -20.36 14.96 12.01
N GLY A 437 -19.61 13.98 11.52
CA GLY A 437 -19.47 12.68 12.16
C GLY A 437 -20.71 11.78 12.09
N PRO A 438 -20.55 10.46 12.28
CA PRO A 438 -21.66 9.50 12.25
C PRO A 438 -22.71 9.72 13.35
N ALA A 439 -22.33 10.23 14.53
CA ALA A 439 -23.28 10.46 15.62
C ALA A 439 -24.31 11.54 15.27
N ARG A 440 -23.85 12.68 14.72
CA ARG A 440 -24.75 13.76 14.30
C ARG A 440 -25.61 13.34 13.11
N ARG A 441 -25.04 12.63 12.12
CA ARG A 441 -25.84 12.05 11.01
C ARG A 441 -26.98 11.19 11.53
N SER A 442 -26.71 10.33 12.52
CA SER A 442 -27.71 9.44 13.10
C SER A 442 -28.79 10.18 13.92
N ALA A 443 -28.43 11.32 14.52
CA ALA A 443 -29.34 12.16 15.29
C ALA A 443 -30.16 13.15 14.44
N GLY A 444 -29.74 13.43 13.20
CA GLY A 444 -30.29 14.46 12.32
C GLY A 444 -29.53 15.79 12.41
N VAL A 445 -29.47 16.52 11.29
CA VAL A 445 -28.64 17.73 11.12
C VAL A 445 -29.52 18.99 10.99
N GLU A 446 -30.34 19.28 12.01
CA GLU A 446 -31.29 20.40 11.95
C GLU A 446 -30.62 21.79 12.11
N THR A 447 -29.42 21.86 12.71
CA THR A 447 -28.65 23.09 12.88
C THR A 447 -27.15 22.80 12.75
N PHE A 448 -26.58 23.01 11.57
CA PHE A 448 -25.14 22.92 11.35
C PHE A 448 -24.71 24.02 10.38
N ASP A 449 -23.94 24.98 10.90
CA ASP A 449 -23.32 26.03 10.13
C ASP A 449 -21.80 25.83 10.21
N VAL A 450 -21.11 25.97 9.07
CA VAL A 450 -19.65 25.90 9.03
C VAL A 450 -19.08 27.23 9.49
N ASP A 451 -18.58 27.26 10.72
CA ASP A 451 -17.85 28.41 11.26
C ASP A 451 -16.41 28.47 10.74
N ASP A 452 -15.65 29.49 11.14
CA ASP A 452 -14.26 29.66 10.68
C ASP A 452 -13.37 28.48 11.07
N ALA A 453 -13.59 27.87 12.23
CA ALA A 453 -12.81 26.72 12.68
C ALA A 453 -13.09 25.48 11.83
N LEU A 454 -14.37 25.23 11.48
CA LEU A 454 -14.74 24.14 10.58
C LEU A 454 -14.28 24.38 9.14
N ARG A 455 -14.17 25.64 8.69
CA ARG A 455 -13.59 25.98 7.39
C ARG A 455 -12.09 25.66 7.34
N GLU A 456 -11.37 26.02 8.39
CA GLU A 456 -9.95 25.68 8.54
C GLU A 456 -9.77 24.15 8.61
N GLN A 457 -10.59 23.46 9.40
CA GLN A 457 -10.59 21.99 9.48
C GLN A 457 -10.82 21.35 8.11
N ARG A 458 -11.84 21.80 7.35
CA ARG A 458 -12.11 21.33 5.98
C ARG A 458 -10.88 21.47 5.09
N ALA A 459 -10.26 22.64 5.10
CA ALA A 459 -9.13 22.94 4.22
C ALA A 459 -7.91 22.07 4.54
N VAL A 460 -7.65 21.79 5.82
CA VAL A 460 -6.54 20.91 6.25
C VAL A 460 -6.86 19.44 6.04
N GLU A 461 -8.03 18.95 6.43
CA GLU A 461 -8.39 17.53 6.30
C GLU A 461 -8.46 17.05 4.85
N LEU A 462 -8.85 17.92 3.92
CA LEU A 462 -8.83 17.63 2.49
C LEU A 462 -7.42 17.50 1.90
N LEU A 463 -6.37 17.85 2.65
CA LEU A 463 -4.99 17.50 2.30
C LEU A 463 -4.64 16.05 2.66
N SER A 464 -5.53 15.27 3.26
CA SER A 464 -5.26 13.86 3.56
C SER A 464 -5.09 13.03 2.27
N THR A 465 -4.23 12.01 2.32
CA THR A 465 -3.96 11.11 1.20
C THR A 465 -4.30 9.66 1.56
N LEU A 466 -4.72 8.91 0.54
CA LEU A 466 -5.05 7.49 0.65
C LEU A 466 -4.35 6.71 -0.45
N GLU A 467 -3.48 5.79 -0.06
CA GLU A 467 -2.78 4.85 -0.93
C GLU A 467 -3.37 3.46 -0.76
N VAL A 468 -3.65 2.74 -1.84
CA VAL A 468 -4.25 1.40 -1.81
C VAL A 468 -3.53 0.46 -2.76
N LEU A 469 -3.08 -0.67 -2.24
CA LEU A 469 -2.58 -1.80 -3.02
C LEU A 469 -3.70 -2.82 -3.23
N GLY A 470 -4.04 -3.06 -4.50
CA GLY A 470 -4.94 -4.14 -4.90
C GLY A 470 -4.21 -5.48 -4.93
N GLN A 471 -4.46 -6.34 -3.94
CA GLN A 471 -3.81 -7.64 -3.85
C GLN A 471 -4.72 -8.75 -4.43
N THR A 472 -4.33 -9.29 -5.58
CA THR A 472 -5.02 -10.41 -6.26
C THR A 472 -4.29 -11.75 -6.12
N THR A 473 -3.02 -11.71 -5.72
CA THR A 473 -2.12 -12.87 -5.58
C THR A 473 -1.25 -12.75 -4.33
N TRP A 474 -0.73 -13.89 -3.87
CA TRP A 474 0.37 -13.85 -2.91
C TRP A 474 1.64 -13.34 -3.59
N VAL A 475 2.36 -12.43 -2.93
CA VAL A 475 3.57 -11.82 -3.49
C VAL A 475 4.76 -12.73 -3.19
N GLN A 476 5.45 -13.19 -4.23
CA GLN A 476 6.69 -13.93 -4.06
C GLN A 476 7.86 -13.02 -3.71
N PRO A 477 8.85 -13.49 -2.92
CA PRO A 477 10.05 -12.70 -2.60
C PRO A 477 10.78 -12.15 -3.83
N ALA A 478 10.85 -12.92 -4.92
CA ALA A 478 11.48 -12.48 -6.16
C ALA A 478 10.69 -11.37 -6.88
N GLN A 479 9.36 -11.36 -6.75
CA GLN A 479 8.55 -10.26 -7.29
C GLN A 479 8.65 -9.01 -6.42
N LEU A 480 8.65 -9.19 -5.10
CA LEU A 480 8.92 -8.10 -4.16
C LEU A 480 10.26 -7.45 -4.51
N ALA A 481 11.32 -8.24 -4.71
CA ALA A 481 12.62 -7.78 -5.19
C ALA A 481 12.54 -6.94 -6.48
N ALA A 482 11.82 -7.47 -7.48
CA ALA A 482 11.65 -6.82 -8.77
C ALA A 482 11.06 -5.42 -8.59
N TRP A 483 9.97 -5.30 -7.83
CA TRP A 483 9.32 -4.01 -7.57
C TRP A 483 10.23 -3.02 -6.84
N HIS A 484 11.05 -3.50 -5.91
CA HIS A 484 12.04 -2.64 -5.25
C HIS A 484 13.11 -2.14 -6.22
N TYR A 485 13.66 -3.02 -7.05
CA TYR A 485 14.65 -2.63 -8.05
C TYR A 485 14.06 -1.69 -9.09
N GLU A 486 12.81 -1.91 -9.50
CA GLU A 486 12.07 -1.01 -10.39
C GLU A 486 11.90 0.37 -9.76
N GLY A 487 11.39 0.46 -8.53
CA GLY A 487 11.26 1.74 -7.82
C GLY A 487 12.59 2.49 -7.67
N LEU A 488 13.69 1.78 -7.43
CA LEU A 488 15.05 2.36 -7.44
C LEU A 488 15.46 2.89 -8.81
N MET A 489 15.20 2.11 -9.86
CA MET A 489 15.55 2.47 -11.22
C MET A 489 14.68 3.62 -11.76
N ASP A 490 13.44 3.74 -11.31
CA ASP A 490 12.52 4.81 -11.65
C ASP A 490 12.96 6.11 -10.98
N ASN A 491 13.36 6.03 -9.72
CA ASN A 491 13.82 7.20 -8.94
C ASN A 491 15.29 7.59 -9.23
N ARG A 492 16.00 6.83 -10.09
CA ARG A 492 17.43 7.03 -10.35
C ARG A 492 17.75 8.41 -10.91
N GLN A 493 16.90 8.95 -11.81
CA GLN A 493 17.18 10.20 -12.50
C GLN A 493 17.02 11.37 -11.54
N ALA A 494 15.95 11.35 -10.74
CA ALA A 494 15.74 12.30 -9.66
C ALA A 494 16.91 12.25 -8.66
N ALA A 495 17.36 11.06 -8.23
CA ALA A 495 18.48 10.93 -7.29
C ALA A 495 19.82 11.42 -7.88
N LEU A 496 20.16 11.03 -9.12
CA LEU A 496 21.38 11.45 -9.81
C LEU A 496 21.41 12.96 -10.03
N ALA A 497 20.31 13.53 -10.51
CA ALA A 497 20.24 14.95 -10.81
C ALA A 497 20.10 15.80 -9.54
N GLY A 498 19.38 15.35 -8.52
CA GLY A 498 19.35 15.98 -7.19
C GLY A 498 20.75 16.04 -6.55
N THR A 499 21.51 14.94 -6.61
CA THR A 499 22.90 14.92 -6.13
C THR A 499 23.79 15.88 -6.93
N TYR A 500 23.67 15.88 -8.26
CA TYR A 500 24.49 16.71 -9.14
C TYR A 500 24.19 18.21 -9.02
N LEU A 501 22.91 18.58 -8.93
CA LEU A 501 22.44 19.97 -8.93
C LEU A 501 22.42 20.57 -7.53
N GLY A 502 22.03 19.80 -6.51
CA GLY A 502 22.18 20.20 -5.11
C GLY A 502 23.63 20.52 -4.77
N ALA A 503 24.59 19.76 -5.29
CA ALA A 503 26.01 20.07 -5.12
C ALA A 503 26.48 21.38 -5.79
N ARG A 504 25.68 21.94 -6.71
CA ARG A 504 25.93 23.22 -7.38
C ARG A 504 25.13 24.38 -6.80
N GLY A 505 24.28 24.11 -5.80
CA GLY A 505 23.32 25.09 -5.29
C GLY A 505 22.29 25.50 -6.35
N ASP A 506 21.94 24.58 -7.25
CA ASP A 506 20.94 24.76 -8.29
C ASP A 506 19.68 23.96 -7.89
N ASP A 507 18.67 24.69 -7.45
CA ASP A 507 17.36 24.20 -6.97
C ASP A 507 16.30 24.14 -8.08
N SER A 508 16.61 24.61 -9.29
CA SER A 508 15.66 24.69 -10.42
C SER A 508 15.11 23.34 -10.91
N PHE A 509 15.74 22.24 -10.50
CA PHE A 509 15.35 20.88 -10.89
C PHE A 509 14.53 20.14 -9.83
N ILE A 510 14.49 20.63 -8.59
CA ILE A 510 13.84 19.92 -7.48
C ILE A 510 12.36 19.69 -7.78
N GLY A 511 11.67 20.67 -8.38
CA GLY A 511 10.27 20.54 -8.80
C GLY A 511 10.05 19.42 -9.82
N GLU A 512 10.74 19.44 -10.97
CA GLU A 512 10.60 18.42 -12.03
C GLU A 512 11.01 17.01 -11.53
N ALA A 513 12.04 16.93 -10.68
CA ALA A 513 12.51 15.67 -10.11
C ALA A 513 11.47 15.01 -9.20
N LEU A 514 10.81 15.82 -8.36
CA LEU A 514 9.75 15.37 -7.46
C LEU A 514 8.52 14.92 -8.25
N GLU A 515 8.13 15.67 -9.29
CA GLU A 515 6.99 15.33 -10.15
C GLU A 515 7.18 14.03 -10.96
N SER A 516 8.43 13.70 -11.32
CA SER A 516 8.79 12.51 -12.10
C SER A 516 9.02 11.23 -11.29
N ARG A 517 8.84 11.29 -9.96
CA ARG A 517 9.20 10.21 -9.03
C ARG A 517 8.14 9.11 -8.96
N SER A 518 8.58 7.87 -8.75
CA SER A 518 7.69 6.73 -8.49
C SER A 518 7.01 6.87 -7.12
N THR A 519 5.68 6.88 -7.11
CA THR A 519 4.85 7.01 -5.89
C THR A 519 4.57 5.68 -5.20
N ARG A 520 5.41 4.66 -5.43
CA ARG A 520 5.20 3.32 -4.90
C ARG A 520 5.64 3.25 -3.44
N ARG A 521 4.72 2.92 -2.53
CA ARG A 521 5.01 2.75 -1.11
C ARG A 521 5.42 1.32 -0.78
N LEU A 522 6.69 1.14 -0.43
CA LEU A 522 7.30 -0.17 -0.18
C LEU A 522 6.64 -0.95 0.97
N VAL A 523 6.19 -0.26 2.02
CA VAL A 523 5.57 -0.92 3.18
C VAL A 523 4.25 -1.64 2.86
N LEU A 524 3.53 -1.22 1.81
CA LEU A 524 2.34 -1.94 1.33
C LEU A 524 2.73 -3.25 0.63
N ASP A 525 3.82 -3.25 -0.13
CA ASP A 525 4.32 -4.47 -0.77
C ASP A 525 4.87 -5.46 0.26
N GLN A 526 5.57 -4.95 1.27
CA GLN A 526 6.04 -5.73 2.41
C GLN A 526 4.87 -6.36 3.16
N LEU A 527 3.82 -5.59 3.46
CA LEU A 527 2.61 -6.11 4.06
C LEU A 527 2.04 -7.26 3.21
N ALA A 528 1.80 -7.01 1.92
CA ALA A 528 1.25 -8.01 1.00
C ALA A 528 2.05 -9.33 0.96
N ALA A 529 3.38 -9.26 1.02
CA ALA A 529 4.26 -10.43 1.08
C ALA A 529 4.27 -11.12 2.46
N MET A 530 4.31 -10.35 3.54
CA MET A 530 4.38 -10.83 4.92
C MET A 530 3.14 -11.61 5.35
N ARG A 531 1.96 -11.24 4.83
CA ARG A 531 0.68 -11.88 5.16
C ARG A 531 0.70 -13.40 4.98
N LEU A 532 1.25 -13.91 3.87
CA LEU A 532 1.43 -15.35 3.69
C LEU A 532 2.67 -15.87 4.41
N ALA A 533 3.78 -15.12 4.40
CA ALA A 533 5.05 -15.59 4.95
C ALA A 533 5.03 -15.85 6.46
N TYR A 534 4.19 -15.11 7.20
CA TYR A 534 4.00 -15.27 8.64
C TYR A 534 2.65 -15.84 9.03
N SER A 535 1.83 -16.26 8.07
CA SER A 535 0.57 -16.93 8.35
C SER A 535 0.81 -18.09 9.32
N PRO A 536 -0.02 -18.27 10.37
CA PRO A 536 0.02 -19.47 11.19
C PRO A 536 -0.37 -20.74 10.40
N TYR A 537 -1.05 -20.57 9.25
CA TYR A 537 -1.63 -21.63 8.42
C TYR A 537 -1.42 -21.37 6.91
N PRO A 538 -0.17 -21.15 6.44
CA PRO A 538 0.10 -20.72 5.07
C PRO A 538 -0.42 -21.75 4.06
N GLU A 539 -0.39 -23.04 4.38
CA GLU A 539 -0.86 -24.12 3.51
C GLU A 539 -2.37 -24.20 3.32
N ARG A 540 -3.15 -23.42 4.08
CA ARG A 540 -4.62 -23.46 4.09
C ARG A 540 -5.28 -22.25 3.46
N VAL A 541 -4.54 -21.14 3.30
CA VAL A 541 -5.10 -19.86 2.90
C VAL A 541 -4.86 -19.55 1.41
N ALA A 542 -5.87 -19.00 0.77
CA ALA A 542 -5.79 -18.50 -0.61
C ALA A 542 -6.44 -17.13 -0.74
N LEU A 543 -6.06 -16.40 -1.78
CA LEU A 543 -6.81 -15.24 -2.26
C LEU A 543 -7.78 -15.69 -3.35
N THR A 544 -9.07 -15.50 -3.14
CA THR A 544 -10.13 -15.79 -4.13
C THR A 544 -11.05 -14.59 -4.36
N ARG A 545 -10.55 -13.40 -3.97
CA ARG A 545 -11.16 -12.08 -4.12
C ARG A 545 -10.04 -11.04 -4.15
N LEU A 546 -10.38 -9.85 -4.62
CA LEU A 546 -9.51 -8.69 -4.49
C LEU A 546 -9.44 -8.28 -3.02
N ASN A 547 -8.24 -8.28 -2.45
CA ASN A 547 -7.96 -7.63 -1.17
C ASN A 547 -7.47 -6.20 -1.43
N LEU A 548 -7.74 -5.31 -0.48
CA LEU A 548 -7.39 -3.89 -0.57
C LEU A 548 -6.60 -3.53 0.70
N LEU A 549 -5.29 -3.35 0.53
CA LEU A 549 -4.38 -2.97 1.62
C LEU A 549 -4.11 -1.48 1.52
N GLY A 550 -4.52 -0.70 2.52
CA GLY A 550 -4.40 0.75 2.49
C GLY A 550 -3.30 1.28 3.39
N TYR A 551 -2.76 2.43 3.01
CA TYR A 551 -1.93 3.30 3.83
C TYR A 551 -2.47 4.72 3.70
N VAL A 552 -2.53 5.46 4.79
CA VAL A 552 -3.12 6.79 4.83
C VAL A 552 -2.19 7.78 5.49
N THR A 553 -2.28 9.02 5.02
CA THR A 553 -1.80 10.18 5.76
C THR A 553 -2.97 11.09 6.02
N LEU A 554 -3.30 11.25 7.30
CA LEU A 554 -4.36 12.10 7.79
C LEU A 554 -3.76 13.42 8.25
N MET A 555 -4.29 14.51 7.73
CA MET A 555 -4.02 15.86 8.19
C MET A 555 -5.19 16.30 9.07
N GLU A 556 -5.00 16.35 10.37
CA GLU A 556 -6.04 16.71 11.34
C GLU A 556 -5.86 18.17 11.76
N PHE A 557 -6.97 18.86 12.01
CA PHE A 557 -6.96 20.22 12.55
C PHE A 557 -8.06 20.40 13.59
N GLU A 558 -7.66 20.64 14.83
CA GLU A 558 -8.59 20.81 15.95
C GLU A 558 -8.11 21.96 16.85
N ALA A 559 -9.00 22.89 17.17
CA ALA A 559 -8.74 24.01 18.08
C ALA A 559 -7.50 24.87 17.72
N GLY A 560 -7.20 25.01 16.43
CA GLY A 560 -6.04 25.77 15.93
C GLY A 560 -4.72 24.99 15.94
N GLU A 561 -4.73 23.73 16.35
CA GLU A 561 -3.58 22.83 16.30
C GLU A 561 -3.72 21.88 15.11
N HIS A 562 -2.63 21.71 14.36
CA HIS A 562 -2.54 20.75 13.27
C HIS A 562 -1.83 19.48 13.78
N ARG A 563 -2.26 18.32 13.28
CA ARG A 563 -1.63 17.03 13.57
C ARG A 563 -1.53 16.20 12.31
N ARG A 564 -0.34 15.65 12.06
CA ARG A 564 -0.11 14.69 10.98
C ARG A 564 -0.07 13.28 11.56
N ARG A 565 -0.88 12.38 10.99
CA ARG A 565 -0.90 10.97 11.37
C ARG A 565 -0.80 10.11 10.14
N GLU A 566 0.04 9.09 10.20
CA GLU A 566 0.25 8.17 9.09
C GLU A 566 0.13 6.74 9.57
N GLY A 567 -0.34 5.84 8.73
CA GLY A 567 -0.65 4.51 9.18
C GLY A 567 -1.27 3.59 8.15
N PHE A 568 -1.40 2.33 8.52
CA PHE A 568 -2.12 1.35 7.73
C PHE A 568 -3.63 1.48 7.93
N ASP A 569 -4.37 1.28 6.85
CA ASP A 569 -5.82 1.14 6.85
C ASP A 569 -6.19 0.01 5.91
N ILE A 570 -6.13 -1.22 6.41
CA ILE A 570 -6.52 -2.37 5.62
C ILE A 570 -8.04 -2.31 5.38
N LEU A 571 -8.44 -2.22 4.10
CA LEU A 571 -9.84 -2.09 3.69
C LEU A 571 -10.50 -3.45 3.51
N ASP A 572 -9.75 -4.45 3.01
CA ASP A 572 -10.20 -5.84 2.88
C ASP A 572 -9.01 -6.80 2.96
N ASN A 573 -8.99 -7.65 3.97
CA ASN A 573 -7.97 -8.68 4.21
C ASN A 573 -8.50 -10.12 4.09
N ARG A 574 -9.73 -10.31 3.62
CA ARG A 574 -10.42 -11.61 3.75
C ARG A 574 -9.74 -12.68 2.90
N VAL A 575 -9.53 -13.85 3.50
CA VAL A 575 -8.91 -15.02 2.86
C VAL A 575 -9.89 -16.18 2.69
N ALA A 576 -9.63 -16.99 1.68
CA ALA A 576 -10.28 -18.27 1.45
C ALA A 576 -9.59 -19.39 2.22
N VAL A 577 -10.38 -20.35 2.72
CA VAL A 577 -9.89 -21.64 3.26
C VAL A 577 -10.55 -22.76 2.46
N PRO A 578 -9.98 -23.17 1.31
CA PRO A 578 -10.61 -24.12 0.38
C PRO A 578 -10.95 -25.49 0.99
N ASP A 579 -10.15 -25.99 1.94
CA ASP A 579 -10.25 -27.36 2.44
C ASP A 579 -11.21 -27.54 3.64
N GLY A 580 -12.01 -26.52 3.98
CA GLY A 580 -13.19 -26.63 4.85
C GLY A 580 -13.00 -26.99 6.34
N GLU A 581 -11.83 -27.44 6.77
CA GLU A 581 -11.54 -27.68 8.19
C GLU A 581 -11.07 -26.40 8.89
N ALA A 582 -11.64 -26.10 10.08
CA ALA A 582 -11.25 -24.96 10.92
C ALA A 582 -11.22 -23.61 10.18
N VAL A 583 -12.23 -23.36 9.33
CA VAL A 583 -12.31 -22.18 8.44
C VAL A 583 -12.28 -20.88 9.23
N ALA A 584 -13.15 -20.75 10.25
CA ALA A 584 -13.22 -19.53 11.04
C ALA A 584 -11.94 -19.32 11.85
N GLU A 585 -11.42 -20.36 12.49
CA GLU A 585 -10.19 -20.27 13.28
C GLU A 585 -8.99 -19.86 12.41
N THR A 586 -8.92 -20.38 11.18
CA THR A 586 -7.88 -20.01 10.21
C THR A 586 -8.00 -18.56 9.78
N ARG A 587 -9.22 -18.07 9.53
CA ARG A 587 -9.48 -16.66 9.14
C ARG A 587 -9.23 -15.69 10.29
N ILE A 588 -9.65 -16.02 11.51
CA ILE A 588 -9.35 -15.26 12.74
C ILE A 588 -7.84 -15.14 12.91
N ALA A 589 -7.11 -16.24 12.77
CA ALA A 589 -5.66 -16.24 12.89
C ALA A 589 -4.98 -15.39 11.82
N GLN A 590 -5.48 -15.42 10.58
CA GLN A 590 -4.96 -14.57 9.51
C GLN A 590 -5.27 -13.08 9.76
N GLY A 591 -6.50 -12.74 10.17
CA GLY A 591 -6.89 -11.37 10.47
C GLY A 591 -6.12 -10.76 11.64
N ALA A 592 -5.87 -11.56 12.69
CA ALA A 592 -5.05 -11.17 13.83
C ALA A 592 -3.59 -10.95 13.42
N LEU A 593 -3.04 -11.81 12.56
CA LEU A 593 -1.72 -11.60 11.97
C LEU A 593 -1.67 -10.32 11.14
N ASP A 594 -2.62 -10.11 10.24
CA ASP A 594 -2.62 -8.96 9.34
C ASP A 594 -2.59 -7.65 10.15
N THR A 595 -3.36 -7.59 11.25
CA THR A 595 -3.32 -6.47 12.22
C THR A 595 -1.98 -6.37 12.95
N LEU A 596 -1.37 -7.50 13.36
CA LEU A 596 -0.04 -7.51 13.98
C LEU A 596 1.05 -6.99 13.03
N LEU A 597 0.93 -7.28 11.74
CA LEU A 597 1.87 -6.85 10.71
C LEU A 597 1.85 -5.33 10.50
N GLU A 598 0.70 -4.66 10.68
CA GLU A 598 0.64 -3.20 10.70
C GLU A 598 1.61 -2.63 11.77
N ALA A 599 1.70 -3.29 12.93
CA ALA A 599 2.59 -2.88 14.03
C ALA A 599 4.05 -3.23 13.81
N GLU A 600 4.28 -4.34 13.14
CA GLU A 600 5.63 -4.73 12.77
C GLU A 600 6.23 -3.76 11.75
N LEU A 601 5.41 -3.27 10.83
CA LEU A 601 5.81 -2.41 9.72
C LEU A 601 5.75 -0.90 10.04
N ALA A 602 4.96 -0.47 11.02
CA ALA A 602 4.86 0.94 11.42
C ALA A 602 6.21 1.52 11.88
N VAL A 603 6.42 2.85 11.73
CA VAL A 603 7.71 3.57 11.90
C VAL A 603 8.09 3.87 13.36
N GLU A 604 7.17 3.78 14.34
CA GLU A 604 7.44 4.05 15.76
C GLU A 604 7.07 2.91 16.72
N LYS A 605 7.98 2.54 17.63
CA LYS A 605 7.80 1.40 18.56
C LYS A 605 6.95 1.83 19.77
N ARG A 606 6.87 3.14 20.05
CA ARG A 606 6.10 3.72 21.16
C ARG A 606 4.60 3.83 20.86
N ALA A 607 4.20 3.81 19.59
CA ALA A 607 2.80 3.81 19.15
C ALA A 607 2.16 2.40 19.15
N ALA A 608 2.90 1.35 19.56
CA ALA A 608 2.46 -0.03 19.47
C ALA A 608 1.11 -0.32 20.16
N LEU A 609 0.79 0.34 21.28
CA LEU A 609 -0.50 0.15 21.95
C LEU A 609 -1.71 0.78 21.23
N GLY A 610 -1.47 1.59 20.19
CA GLY A 610 -2.52 2.06 19.28
C GLY A 610 -2.91 1.05 18.20
N ASN A 611 -2.26 -0.13 18.18
CA ASN A 611 -2.60 -1.25 17.34
C ASN A 611 -3.32 -2.33 18.15
N THR A 612 -4.44 -2.83 17.64
CA THR A 612 -5.29 -3.79 18.36
C THR A 612 -4.57 -5.10 18.70
N ALA A 613 -3.74 -5.63 17.81
CA ALA A 613 -3.02 -6.88 18.05
C ALA A 613 -2.00 -6.76 19.19
N GLN A 614 -1.26 -5.65 19.21
CA GLN A 614 -0.30 -5.34 20.27
C GLN A 614 -1.00 -5.02 21.60
N ALA A 615 -2.10 -4.25 21.58
CA ALA A 615 -2.91 -3.99 22.76
C ALA A 615 -3.48 -5.29 23.34
N PHE A 616 -4.00 -6.17 22.50
CA PHE A 616 -4.51 -7.47 22.90
C PHE A 616 -3.42 -8.36 23.51
N LEU A 617 -2.25 -8.45 22.89
CA LEU A 617 -1.10 -9.19 23.45
C LEU A 617 -0.66 -8.64 24.80
N HIS A 618 -0.62 -7.31 24.95
CA HIS A 618 -0.30 -6.64 26.20
C HIS A 618 -1.31 -7.00 27.31
N ASP A 619 -2.60 -6.92 27.01
CA ASP A 619 -3.68 -7.23 27.94
C ASP A 619 -3.66 -8.71 28.35
N LEU A 620 -3.32 -9.62 27.42
CA LEU A 620 -3.11 -11.03 27.74
C LEU A 620 -1.93 -11.26 28.69
N ASP A 621 -0.90 -10.41 28.67
CA ASP A 621 0.24 -10.48 29.61
C ASP A 621 -0.14 -9.94 30.99
N GLU A 622 -0.94 -8.86 31.03
CA GLU A 622 -1.42 -8.24 32.28
C GLU A 622 -2.62 -8.97 32.91
N GLY A 623 -3.26 -9.88 32.16
CA GLY A 623 -4.46 -10.60 32.58
C GLY A 623 -5.72 -9.74 32.58
N ALA A 624 -5.77 -8.71 31.73
CA ALA A 624 -6.95 -7.89 31.50
C ALA A 624 -8.00 -8.66 30.67
N GLU A 625 -9.27 -8.41 30.94
CA GLU A 625 -10.38 -9.10 30.26
C GLU A 625 -10.83 -8.32 29.00
N TRP A 626 -11.22 -9.09 27.99
CA TRP A 626 -11.88 -8.61 26.78
C TRP A 626 -13.28 -9.21 26.71
N ARG A 627 -14.23 -8.47 26.14
CA ARG A 627 -15.62 -8.87 25.99
C ARG A 627 -15.99 -9.10 24.54
N HIS A 628 -16.78 -10.14 24.33
CA HIS A 628 -17.46 -10.39 23.07
C HIS A 628 -18.85 -9.73 23.07
N VAL A 629 -18.99 -8.65 22.32
CA VAL A 629 -20.22 -7.84 22.25
C VAL A 629 -20.94 -8.11 20.94
N VAL A 630 -22.18 -8.58 21.04
CA VAL A 630 -23.05 -8.97 19.90
C VAL A 630 -24.38 -8.22 19.88
N SER A 631 -24.56 -7.24 20.77
CA SER A 631 -25.78 -6.43 20.84
C SER A 631 -25.51 -5.07 21.50
N LEU A 632 -26.38 -4.10 21.25
CA LEU A 632 -26.28 -2.75 21.83
C LEU A 632 -26.29 -2.77 23.36
N ASP A 633 -27.06 -3.67 23.99
CA ASP A 633 -27.10 -3.81 25.45
C ASP A 633 -25.71 -4.17 26.02
N GLY A 634 -24.90 -4.92 25.27
CA GLY A 634 -23.54 -5.27 25.66
C GLY A 634 -22.57 -4.10 25.67
N LEU A 635 -22.83 -3.02 24.91
CA LEU A 635 -22.02 -1.79 24.96
C LEU A 635 -22.25 -1.03 26.28
N LEU A 636 -23.45 -1.11 26.86
CA LEU A 636 -23.78 -0.45 28.13
C LEU A 636 -23.08 -1.10 29.33
N GLU A 637 -22.56 -2.31 29.15
CA GLU A 637 -21.84 -3.05 30.19
C GLU A 637 -20.35 -2.70 30.25
N LEU A 638 -19.81 -1.93 29.29
CA LEU A 638 -18.41 -1.50 29.29
C LEU A 638 -18.10 -0.61 30.51
N ASP A 639 -16.89 -0.75 31.07
CA ASP A 639 -16.46 0.08 32.20
C ASP A 639 -16.00 1.48 31.77
N TRP A 640 -16.03 1.77 30.47
CA TRP A 640 -15.69 3.05 29.84
C TRP A 640 -16.75 3.45 28.81
N GLN A 641 -16.79 4.75 28.49
CA GLN A 641 -17.74 5.30 27.52
C GLN A 641 -17.01 5.68 26.23
N PRO A 642 -17.36 5.06 25.08
CA PRO A 642 -16.83 5.46 23.78
C PRO A 642 -17.19 6.91 23.43
N HIS A 643 -16.37 7.52 22.57
CA HIS A 643 -16.76 8.78 21.91
C HIS A 643 -18.07 8.58 21.14
N PRO A 644 -18.99 9.58 21.06
CA PRO A 644 -20.29 9.40 20.41
C PRO A 644 -20.21 8.85 18.97
N ASP A 645 -19.22 9.29 18.19
CA ASP A 645 -19.03 8.79 16.82
C ASP A 645 -18.61 7.33 16.78
N LEU A 646 -17.83 6.90 17.77
CA LEU A 646 -17.42 5.51 17.91
C LEU A 646 -18.60 4.65 18.40
N GLU A 647 -19.42 5.16 19.31
CA GLU A 647 -20.67 4.50 19.73
C GLU A 647 -21.64 4.30 18.56
N ALA A 648 -21.81 5.34 17.72
CA ALA A 648 -22.62 5.25 16.51
C ALA A 648 -22.06 4.23 15.50
N HIS A 649 -20.73 4.17 15.36
CA HIS A 649 -20.07 3.15 14.55
C HIS A 649 -20.30 1.74 15.09
N PHE A 650 -20.10 1.51 16.39
CA PHE A 650 -20.35 0.22 17.02
C PHE A 650 -21.79 -0.24 16.82
N ALA A 651 -22.76 0.66 17.01
CA ALA A 651 -24.16 0.37 16.77
C ALA A 651 -24.40 -0.08 15.32
N ALA A 652 -23.85 0.64 14.34
CA ALA A 652 -23.99 0.30 12.93
C ALA A 652 -23.37 -1.07 12.58
N ARG A 653 -22.22 -1.43 13.17
CA ARG A 653 -21.58 -2.75 12.97
C ARG A 653 -22.44 -3.88 13.55
N LEU A 654 -22.95 -3.70 14.77
CA LEU A 654 -23.82 -4.67 15.45
C LEU A 654 -25.14 -4.87 14.68
N ASP A 655 -25.73 -3.80 14.15
CA ASP A 655 -26.94 -3.87 13.30
C ASP A 655 -26.69 -4.61 11.97
N GLN A 656 -25.45 -4.58 11.47
CA GLN A 656 -25.02 -5.35 10.29
C GLN A 656 -24.71 -6.82 10.62
N GLY A 657 -24.87 -7.25 11.88
CA GLY A 657 -24.62 -8.60 12.34
C GLY A 657 -23.14 -8.91 12.62
N GLN A 658 -22.28 -7.90 12.67
CA GLN A 658 -20.90 -8.05 13.12
C GLN A 658 -20.85 -8.20 14.65
N ALA A 659 -19.80 -8.83 15.14
CA ALA A 659 -19.45 -8.88 16.55
C ALA A 659 -18.25 -7.97 16.82
N LEU A 660 -18.22 -7.37 18.02
CA LEU A 660 -17.11 -6.53 18.48
C LEU A 660 -16.39 -7.22 19.64
N LEU A 661 -15.06 -7.27 19.58
CA LEU A 661 -14.24 -7.70 20.71
C LEU A 661 -13.56 -6.47 21.30
N LEU A 662 -13.96 -6.10 22.51
CA LEU A 662 -13.61 -4.85 23.16
C LEU A 662 -12.90 -5.12 24.48
N PRO A 663 -11.87 -4.36 24.86
CA PRO A 663 -11.29 -4.46 26.20
C PRO A 663 -12.24 -3.89 27.25
N ASP A 664 -12.21 -4.46 28.46
CA ASP A 664 -12.98 -3.95 29.60
C ASP A 664 -12.59 -2.54 30.00
N ALA A 665 -11.31 -2.20 29.82
CA ALA A 665 -10.77 -0.86 29.90
C ALA A 665 -9.69 -0.71 28.82
N PRO A 666 -9.67 0.38 28.05
CA PRO A 666 -8.66 0.56 27.02
C PRO A 666 -7.27 0.65 27.66
N ALA A 667 -6.27 0.02 27.04
CA ALA A 667 -4.87 0.14 27.47
C ALA A 667 -4.40 1.61 27.49
N ARG A 668 -5.02 2.46 26.67
CA ARG A 668 -4.84 3.91 26.61
C ARG A 668 -6.16 4.61 26.28
N ASP A 669 -6.57 5.56 27.12
CA ASP A 669 -7.80 6.33 26.91
C ASP A 669 -7.83 7.08 25.57
N ASP A 670 -6.65 7.53 25.10
CA ASP A 670 -6.45 8.28 23.85
C ASP A 670 -6.23 7.39 22.61
N ALA A 671 -6.11 6.06 22.80
CA ALA A 671 -5.84 5.10 21.72
C ALA A 671 -6.69 3.84 21.90
N GLN A 672 -8.01 4.03 21.92
CA GLN A 672 -8.99 2.94 21.98
C GLN A 672 -8.84 2.03 20.76
N THR A 673 -8.83 0.72 21.00
CA THR A 673 -8.73 -0.32 19.96
C THR A 673 -9.73 -1.43 20.21
N TRP A 674 -10.18 -2.08 19.15
CA TRP A 674 -11.12 -3.20 19.18
C TRP A 674 -10.92 -4.11 17.98
N TRP A 675 -11.47 -5.32 18.05
CA TRP A 675 -11.61 -6.19 16.88
C TRP A 675 -13.03 -6.13 16.34
N GLU A 676 -13.17 -6.10 15.02
CA GLU A 676 -14.43 -6.41 14.34
C GLU A 676 -14.35 -7.83 13.77
N LEU A 677 -15.38 -8.62 14.04
CA LEU A 677 -15.50 -10.02 13.63
C LEU A 677 -16.81 -10.22 12.88
N ASP A 678 -16.74 -10.85 11.71
CA ASP A 678 -17.92 -11.45 11.09
C ASP A 678 -18.12 -12.85 11.68
N PRO A 679 -19.14 -13.06 12.55
CA PRO A 679 -19.33 -14.34 13.22
C PRO A 679 -19.82 -15.45 12.26
N ALA A 680 -20.27 -15.11 11.06
CA ALA A 680 -20.70 -16.08 10.06
C ALA A 680 -19.53 -16.60 9.23
N THR A 681 -18.48 -15.81 9.00
CA THR A 681 -17.35 -16.20 8.15
C THR A 681 -16.06 -16.46 8.94
N GLY A 682 -15.92 -15.87 10.13
CA GLY A 682 -14.67 -15.81 10.89
C GLY A 682 -13.67 -14.76 10.39
N ASP A 683 -14.09 -13.86 9.50
CA ASP A 683 -13.24 -12.74 9.05
C ASP A 683 -13.05 -11.75 10.21
N LEU A 684 -11.80 -11.33 10.44
CA LEU A 684 -11.41 -10.50 11.57
C LEU A 684 -10.45 -9.39 11.12
N LEU A 685 -10.61 -8.18 11.68
CA LEU A 685 -9.64 -7.11 11.55
C LEU A 685 -9.63 -6.24 12.81
N GLY A 686 -8.45 -5.75 13.20
CA GLY A 686 -8.29 -4.81 14.31
C GLY A 686 -8.47 -3.37 13.86
N TYR A 687 -9.14 -2.58 14.68
CA TYR A 687 -9.39 -1.17 14.45
C TYR A 687 -8.96 -0.32 15.65
N GLY A 688 -8.44 0.87 15.38
CA GLY A 688 -8.19 1.94 16.32
C GLY A 688 -9.22 3.06 16.24
N ARG A 689 -9.05 4.07 17.11
CA ARG A 689 -9.96 5.22 17.35
C ARG A 689 -10.75 5.74 16.14
N ASP A 690 -10.10 5.91 14.99
CA ASP A 690 -10.73 6.56 13.82
C ASP A 690 -11.38 5.57 12.84
N ARG A 691 -11.64 4.33 13.29
CA ARG A 691 -12.24 3.23 12.49
C ARG A 691 -11.32 2.79 11.35
N ARG A 692 -10.01 2.84 11.60
CA ARG A 692 -8.93 2.44 10.69
C ARG A 692 -7.91 1.60 11.48
N GLY A 693 -6.91 1.04 10.80
CA GLY A 693 -5.86 0.24 11.41
C GLY A 693 -4.90 1.03 12.31
N GLN A 694 -3.62 0.68 12.28
CA GLN A 694 -2.62 1.35 13.11
C GLN A 694 -2.15 2.70 12.56
N PHE A 695 -1.96 3.66 13.47
CA PHE A 695 -1.30 4.93 13.20
C PHE A 695 -0.03 5.13 14.01
N VAL A 696 0.90 5.87 13.43
CA VAL A 696 1.95 6.57 14.12
C VAL A 696 1.54 8.04 14.23
N GLU A 697 1.53 8.55 15.45
CA GLU A 697 1.45 9.98 15.70
C GLU A 697 2.87 10.54 15.66
N GLY A 698 3.22 11.22 14.56
CA GLY A 698 4.47 11.93 14.49
C GLY A 698 4.34 13.28 15.20
N ILE A 699 5.18 13.56 16.20
CA ILE A 699 5.56 14.96 16.47
C ILE A 699 6.47 15.34 15.32
N LEU A 700 5.88 15.92 14.26
CA LEU A 700 6.49 16.69 13.17
C LEU A 700 8.02 16.51 13.08
N THR A 701 8.46 15.30 12.76
CA THR A 701 9.87 15.01 12.63
C THR A 701 10.16 15.06 11.14
N LEU A 702 10.96 16.05 10.73
CA LEU A 702 11.47 16.31 9.37
C LEU A 702 11.82 15.05 8.58
N MET A 703 12.23 13.98 9.27
CA MET A 703 12.64 12.71 8.67
C MET A 703 11.50 11.83 8.14
N SER A 704 10.23 12.08 8.51
CA SER A 704 9.05 11.29 8.07
C SER A 704 8.16 12.00 7.04
N ALA A 705 8.28 13.33 6.91
CA ALA A 705 7.52 14.13 5.94
C ALA A 705 7.92 13.84 4.48
N GLY A 706 9.07 13.19 4.27
CA GLY A 706 9.61 12.87 2.95
C GLY A 706 8.79 11.81 2.19
N ASP A 707 8.33 10.74 2.84
CA ASP A 707 7.70 9.60 2.16
C ASP A 707 6.40 9.98 1.40
N ASN A 708 5.82 11.16 1.68
CA ASN A 708 4.59 11.64 1.03
C ASN A 708 4.79 12.75 0.00
N ALA A 709 5.95 13.41 -0.05
CA ALA A 709 6.16 14.65 -0.82
C ALA A 709 6.05 14.49 -2.37
N MET A 710 5.70 13.28 -2.84
CA MET A 710 5.70 12.89 -4.25
C MET A 710 4.42 13.32 -5.00
N GLY A 711 3.34 13.60 -4.26
CA GLY A 711 2.10 14.19 -4.80
C GLY A 711 2.08 15.71 -4.64
N ALA A 712 1.22 16.38 -5.40
CA ALA A 712 1.04 17.83 -5.26
C ALA A 712 0.55 18.19 -3.84
N VAL A 713 -0.31 17.34 -3.28
CA VAL A 713 -0.80 17.46 -1.90
C VAL A 713 0.31 17.14 -0.91
N GLY A 714 1.08 16.09 -1.16
CA GLY A 714 2.22 15.72 -0.32
C GLY A 714 3.26 16.82 -0.17
N MET A 715 3.61 17.53 -1.24
CA MET A 715 4.51 18.67 -1.15
C MET A 715 3.91 19.82 -0.34
N VAL A 716 2.61 20.08 -0.50
CA VAL A 716 1.89 21.04 0.35
C VAL A 716 1.96 20.59 1.82
N GLN A 717 1.72 19.31 2.13
CA GLN A 717 1.86 18.77 3.50
C GLN A 717 3.27 19.03 4.07
N SER A 718 4.34 18.70 3.33
CA SER A 718 5.72 18.93 3.81
C SER A 718 6.02 20.40 4.06
N ILE A 719 5.49 21.31 3.25
CA ILE A 719 5.64 22.76 3.43
C ILE A 719 4.92 23.21 4.71
N TRP A 720 3.70 22.73 4.94
CA TRP A 720 2.95 23.01 6.16
C TRP A 720 3.66 22.53 7.40
N ASP A 721 4.18 21.30 7.37
CA ASP A 721 4.98 20.75 8.46
C ASP A 721 6.18 21.66 8.76
N CYS A 722 6.87 22.14 7.72
CA CYS A 722 7.99 23.07 7.84
C CYS A 722 7.59 24.45 8.37
N LEU A 723 6.49 25.03 7.89
CA LEU A 723 5.97 26.32 8.35
C LEU A 723 5.66 26.32 9.84
N PHE A 724 5.12 25.20 10.34
CA PHE A 724 4.71 25.11 11.72
C PHE A 724 5.83 24.71 12.69
N THR A 725 6.89 24.08 12.20
CA THR A 725 7.93 23.50 13.08
C THR A 725 9.30 24.11 12.96
N ALA A 726 9.62 24.73 11.83
CA ALA A 726 10.94 25.25 11.56
C ALA A 726 11.02 26.76 11.75
N SER A 727 12.17 27.24 12.22
CA SER A 727 12.48 28.67 12.27
C SER A 727 12.80 29.27 10.90
N ASP A 728 13.14 28.43 9.91
CA ASP A 728 13.36 28.78 8.50
C ASP A 728 12.61 27.76 7.62
N PRO A 729 11.36 28.06 7.23
CA PRO A 729 10.52 27.14 6.48
C PRO A 729 11.05 26.82 5.07
N LEU A 730 11.76 27.75 4.43
CA LEU A 730 12.32 27.54 3.09
C LEU A 730 13.48 26.55 3.13
N CYS A 731 14.42 26.75 4.06
CA CYS A 731 15.52 25.82 4.30
C CYS A 731 14.99 24.44 4.72
N CYS A 732 13.95 24.39 5.57
CA CYS A 732 13.29 23.14 5.94
C CYS A 732 12.67 22.41 4.74
N THR A 733 11.98 23.13 3.85
CA THR A 733 11.34 22.53 2.67
C THR A 733 12.37 21.97 1.68
N GLN A 734 13.44 22.73 1.43
CA GLN A 734 14.53 22.31 0.57
C GLN A 734 15.29 21.10 1.16
N ASP A 735 15.52 21.10 2.47
CA ASP A 735 16.15 19.98 3.17
C ASP A 735 15.25 18.73 3.18
N ALA A 736 13.95 18.87 3.42
CA ALA A 736 13.00 17.76 3.38
C ALA A 736 12.94 17.12 1.97
N ALA A 737 12.83 17.93 0.91
CA ALA A 737 12.84 17.46 -0.47
C ALA A 737 14.14 16.71 -0.83
N ALA A 738 15.28 17.24 -0.38
CA ALA A 738 16.58 16.65 -0.68
C ALA A 738 16.92 15.42 0.15
N GLN A 739 16.62 15.44 1.45
CA GLN A 739 16.74 14.27 2.32
C GLN A 739 15.89 13.14 1.76
N GLU A 740 14.71 13.43 1.22
CA GLU A 740 13.86 12.42 0.61
C GLU A 740 14.41 11.84 -0.69
N MET A 741 15.03 12.66 -1.56
CA MET A 741 15.72 12.16 -2.76
C MET A 741 16.87 11.22 -2.42
N ILE A 742 17.58 11.51 -1.34
CA ILE A 742 18.75 10.73 -0.90
C ILE A 742 18.30 9.52 -0.07
N SER A 743 17.37 9.69 0.87
CA SER A 743 16.88 8.66 1.78
C SER A 743 16.21 7.54 1.00
N SER A 744 15.34 7.82 0.04
CA SER A 744 14.61 6.76 -0.68
C SER A 744 15.46 6.06 -1.75
N ALA A 745 16.47 6.73 -2.32
CA ALA A 745 17.50 6.04 -3.12
C ALA A 745 18.34 5.05 -2.27
N VAL A 746 18.54 5.37 -0.99
CA VAL A 746 19.33 4.58 -0.05
C VAL A 746 18.48 3.50 0.63
N SER A 747 17.29 3.83 1.12
CA SER A 747 16.37 2.96 1.86
C SER A 747 15.72 1.93 0.96
N ALA A 748 15.31 2.28 -0.27
CA ALA A 748 14.80 1.30 -1.23
C ALA A 748 15.90 0.34 -1.73
N GLY A 749 17.15 0.83 -1.79
CA GLY A 749 18.35 0.05 -2.13
C GLY A 749 18.65 -0.99 -1.08
N LEU A 750 18.60 -0.56 0.18
CA LEU A 750 18.85 -1.36 1.38
C LEU A 750 17.76 -2.40 1.65
N GLY A 751 16.49 -1.98 1.61
CA GLY A 751 15.32 -2.82 1.87
C GLY A 751 15.15 -3.88 0.79
N GLY A 752 15.12 -3.47 -0.47
CA GLY A 752 14.83 -4.34 -1.61
C GLY A 752 15.80 -5.51 -1.79
N LEU A 753 17.09 -5.32 -1.50
CA LEU A 753 18.11 -6.36 -1.72
C LEU A 753 18.05 -7.46 -0.66
N ALA A 754 17.88 -7.11 0.60
CA ALA A 754 17.76 -8.14 1.60
C ALA A 754 16.30 -8.68 1.66
N GLU A 755 15.31 -7.99 1.08
CA GLU A 755 13.92 -8.50 0.88
C GLU A 755 13.87 -9.55 -0.23
N ALA A 756 14.63 -9.32 -1.30
CA ALA A 756 14.81 -10.24 -2.41
C ALA A 756 15.41 -11.60 -2.05
N HIS A 757 16.14 -11.67 -0.93
CA HIS A 757 16.91 -12.85 -0.52
C HIS A 757 16.40 -13.51 0.76
N ASP A 758 15.11 -13.33 1.08
CA ASP A 758 14.48 -13.96 2.26
C ASP A 758 15.18 -13.56 3.59
N ILE A 759 15.90 -12.43 3.59
CA ILE A 759 16.57 -11.85 4.77
C ILE A 759 15.69 -10.78 5.41
N ASN A 760 14.88 -10.07 4.62
CA ASN A 760 14.15 -8.87 5.06
C ASN A 760 12.63 -8.91 4.89
N ILE A 761 11.99 -10.07 4.92
CA ILE A 761 10.64 -10.06 5.54
C ILE A 761 10.74 -9.51 7.01
N VAL A 762 11.95 -9.23 7.50
CA VAL A 762 12.32 -8.77 8.83
C VAL A 762 12.87 -7.32 8.94
N ILE A 763 13.64 -6.74 8.02
CA ILE A 763 14.59 -5.65 8.39
C ILE A 763 14.24 -4.25 7.84
N GLY A 764 13.05 -3.73 8.15
CA GLY A 764 12.67 -2.37 7.77
C GLY A 764 13.12 -1.24 8.71
N ARG A 765 13.44 -1.50 9.99
CA ARG A 765 13.49 -0.40 11.00
C ARG A 765 14.73 -0.27 11.89
N GLU A 766 15.32 -1.36 12.38
CA GLU A 766 16.42 -1.23 13.35
C GLU A 766 17.75 -0.76 12.74
N LEU A 767 17.87 -0.81 11.40
CA LEU A 767 19.01 -0.21 10.71
C LEU A 767 18.97 1.32 10.75
N VAL A 768 17.79 1.95 10.82
CA VAL A 768 17.66 3.41 10.89
C VAL A 768 17.58 3.90 12.34
N SER A 769 16.95 3.14 13.25
CA SER A 769 16.72 3.60 14.63
C SER A 769 17.54 2.92 15.73
N GLY A 770 18.30 1.85 15.42
CA GLY A 770 18.88 0.93 16.41
C GLY A 770 20.38 1.08 16.71
N GLY A 771 21.04 2.14 16.24
CA GLY A 771 22.47 2.37 16.48
C GLY A 771 23.41 1.34 15.83
N ALA A 772 22.91 0.48 14.93
CA ALA A 772 23.75 -0.29 14.00
C ALA A 772 24.34 0.63 12.92
N PHE A 773 23.55 1.62 12.46
CA PHE A 773 24.04 2.77 11.69
C PHE A 773 25.12 3.52 12.47
N ASP A 774 24.95 3.74 13.77
CA ASP A 774 25.96 4.38 14.64
C ASP A 774 27.22 3.52 14.84
N ARG A 775 27.10 2.18 14.84
CA ARG A 775 28.25 1.28 14.98
C ARG A 775 29.05 1.14 13.68
N LEU A 776 28.38 1.05 12.54
CA LEU A 776 28.99 1.10 11.20
C LEU A 776 29.58 2.50 10.93
N ASN A 777 28.94 3.57 11.39
CA ASN A 777 29.51 4.91 11.43
C ASN A 777 30.70 5.00 12.39
N SER A 778 30.65 4.38 13.58
CA SER A 778 31.70 4.54 14.60
C SER A 778 33.06 3.99 14.18
N ALA A 779 33.09 3.03 13.25
CA ALA A 779 34.31 2.40 12.73
C ALA A 779 35.06 3.30 11.72
N GLY A 780 34.40 4.27 11.07
CA GLY A 780 35.02 5.22 10.12
C GLY A 780 34.92 6.69 10.53
N ILE A 781 33.86 7.10 11.21
CA ILE A 781 33.55 8.49 11.55
C ILE A 781 34.25 8.96 12.82
N SER A 782 34.48 8.13 13.84
CA SER A 782 35.07 8.63 15.11
C SER A 782 36.48 9.22 14.94
N GLN A 783 37.22 8.78 13.93
CA GLN A 783 38.56 9.32 13.63
C GLN A 783 38.48 10.63 12.84
N ALA A 784 37.55 10.75 11.88
CA ALA A 784 37.32 11.98 11.12
C ALA A 784 36.54 13.04 11.92
N ALA A 785 35.57 12.64 12.74
CA ALA A 785 34.82 13.48 13.66
C ALA A 785 35.67 13.89 14.88
N GLY A 786 36.66 13.10 15.28
CA GLY A 786 37.68 13.54 16.25
C GLY A 786 38.54 14.67 15.67
N ASP A 787 38.95 14.55 14.41
CA ASP A 787 39.73 15.58 13.71
C ASP A 787 38.90 16.83 13.34
N VAL A 788 37.59 16.67 13.12
CA VAL A 788 36.63 17.78 12.85
C VAL A 788 36.09 18.40 14.15
N ALA A 789 35.96 17.67 15.25
CA ALA A 789 35.55 18.22 16.55
C ALA A 789 36.65 19.08 17.20
N ASP A 790 37.92 18.74 17.00
CA ASP A 790 39.05 19.60 17.38
C ASP A 790 39.13 20.88 16.52
N ALA A 791 38.59 20.88 15.29
CA ALA A 791 38.49 22.08 14.44
C ALA A 791 37.18 22.87 14.61
N GLY A 792 36.06 22.21 14.93
CA GLY A 792 34.73 22.81 15.11
C GLY A 792 34.49 23.39 16.50
N SER A 793 35.24 22.93 17.51
CA SER A 793 35.17 23.50 18.86
C SER A 793 35.73 24.93 18.95
N GLU A 794 36.58 25.36 17.99
CA GLU A 794 36.97 26.78 17.84
C GLU A 794 35.89 27.64 17.15
N PHE A 795 34.94 27.05 16.41
CA PHE A 795 33.91 27.80 15.67
C PHE A 795 32.59 27.95 16.45
N ILE A 796 32.24 26.99 17.31
CA ILE A 796 30.93 26.94 18.00
C ILE A 796 30.86 27.84 19.26
N VAL A 797 31.98 28.33 19.78
CA VAL A 797 31.98 29.16 21.01
C VAL A 797 31.72 30.65 20.72
N ASP A 798 31.85 31.13 19.47
CA ASP A 798 31.72 32.56 19.14
C ASP A 798 30.39 32.96 18.47
N SER A 799 29.50 32.01 18.10
CA SER A 799 28.30 32.32 17.30
C SER A 799 26.99 32.46 18.08
N TRP A 800 26.94 32.15 19.38
CA TRP A 800 25.72 32.34 20.22
C TRP A 800 25.62 33.77 20.79
N GLY A 801 25.93 34.76 19.96
CA GLY A 801 25.68 36.18 20.23
C GLY A 801 24.42 36.63 19.52
N ARG A 802 23.38 36.96 20.29
CA ARG A 802 22.11 37.59 19.86
C ARG A 802 22.27 38.50 18.62
N CYS A 803 21.44 38.30 17.61
CA CYS A 803 21.13 39.34 16.63
C CYS A 803 19.61 39.51 16.55
N ASN A 804 19.20 40.78 16.62
CA ASN A 804 17.85 41.30 16.38
C ASN A 804 17.41 41.08 14.93
#